data_AF-A0AAU1XM72-F1
#
_entry.id   AF-A0AAU1XM72-F1
#
_cell.length_a   1.000
_cell.length_b   1.000
_cell.length_c   1.000
_cell.angle_alpha   90.00
_cell.angle_beta   90.00
_cell.angle_gamma   90.00
#
_symmetry.space_group_name_H-M   'P 1'
#
loop_
_entity.id
_entity.type
_entity.pdbx_description
1 polymer ?
#
loop_
_entity_poly.entity_id
_entity_poly.type
_entity_poly.pdbx_seq_one_letter_code
_entity_poly.pdbx_strand_id
1 'polypeptide(L)'
;MIERLLAAFAEGADDDGGPRTGVGAEEIADILWLAARVDPAGARPPGAPAAGPGGEQPPVPEPPGPEPGPDTPSSPVPGGRDAGEPAVRFFPASPREPAGKPPDVHGQPADATAGRRGSPVRLPRAASLDDPLALMRSLRPVGRRSIGGPGEELDEQLTVERSIERMVPTPVLRPAESRWLDLALVVDTHHSMLLWSDLVDELRRVLTRSGVFRDVRTWQLTGTGSGATPMVTRGRGGPPRNPLELADPAGRRLILVLSDTVAGGWREAPVQGVLRHWCAHNAVAVLNVLPERLWTRGAVRPVPFAVRADRPAAATRSWQQVPAARRAGAGRRRAAAAAAAVVPVVGVASGSLARLVRVVSGDGRWRRLACLRLDAEPGATGAREDPAPVGGGSALEVVERFRASASPTAQQLAAHLAAVPLTLPVMTLVRRSLLRDSEHGHLAEVALGGLFAPWGAEQDAEEVEFEFLPGVREALLGSQLRGDVAAVRELVRRRVWEFMSRNRGTGPDFSAIRVAAGRAGRRRVADGALPFAAGPPPDLEPGLRDRVVRVRYEGTPEPQEVGTLLTPRLVLTVGDTRFPRDAVAWVRAYDREIPCRAVWWDDAPPRVFLLLADEDLMDPAAWPEPAPLPWAQADPRAAPVRVDGVTDQGHPIALTGEVVRYEGDRNGELVRLSAEPETWTHYRGGPVSHGGELIGIVHGVWPDRMVFLSGRALLDQSDFRAAMAAHGRTRAADRSIVCLAVQPGDDGVYPTGSSPNAEARDLMVQLMGDAGITGRLVGGEEGAPVLVLLDAPGALGKAGRLLSELPRAMALFGDRRSDGSQPSLRVAVAVGPAETIAAGSRGQIMSEARRIVRHPGMNRRRRPSAHPAPVLALSHPLYEDLGELLGPTVLRTLAPLGREAEGWVCTGDPVELGCALVEADELPDGGIGWPTCGLGASMTLPAGCVGIRLPGYDRCLAHLERPEERVYLGALGPGSPVDFRGTTFDQGLLRRLLAALREPGQHPARLGPADFDRAAFVDDWNEEGAEFLDRASFVRAQFVGRARLGGSTFAGPVSFDGAVFLGVGDFDRCRFHRAAMFRRTVFRGLAGFAGSAFRDEASFARAVLEGSADLNGMQVAGRADFSHTVFRGLAGLSRAGFAGPVSFASATWEQGLVSTGAVFEGPVDFAKATFRGRVRFEGLSIRTSPQDGLTDQHGRWDTHRRPDGTWDVHLLDAGDD
;
A
#
# COMPACT_ATOMS: atom_id res chain seq x y z
N MET A 1 -18.12 42.49 -8.50
CA MET A 1 -17.92 41.11 -7.98
C MET A 1 -17.22 40.24 -9.01
N ILE A 2 -17.74 40.14 -10.24
CA ILE A 2 -17.11 39.43 -11.35
C ILE A 2 -15.71 40.00 -11.69
N GLU A 3 -15.54 41.33 -11.73
CA GLU A 3 -14.21 41.94 -11.91
C GLU A 3 -13.24 41.69 -10.75
N ARG A 4 -13.72 41.57 -9.50
CA ARG A 4 -12.86 41.22 -8.35
C ARG A 4 -12.47 39.74 -8.37
N LEU A 5 -13.32 38.87 -8.94
CA LEU A 5 -13.01 37.48 -9.18
C LEU A 5 -11.99 37.33 -10.32
N LEU A 6 -12.11 38.09 -11.40
CA LEU A 6 -11.13 38.11 -12.49
C LEU A 6 -9.79 38.75 -12.08
N ALA A 7 -9.80 39.80 -11.25
CA ALA A 7 -8.59 40.39 -10.68
C ALA A 7 -7.88 39.43 -9.70
N ALA A 8 -8.64 38.68 -8.90
CA ALA A 8 -8.08 37.62 -8.05
C ALA A 8 -7.47 36.45 -8.85
N PHE A 9 -7.85 36.27 -10.12
CA PHE A 9 -7.19 35.34 -11.04
C PHE A 9 -5.95 35.94 -11.73
N ALA A 10 -5.88 37.26 -11.89
CA ALA A 10 -4.74 37.95 -12.51
C ALA A 10 -3.60 38.24 -11.52
N GLU A 11 -3.89 38.51 -10.23
CA GLU A 11 -2.88 38.74 -9.18
C GLU A 11 -2.12 37.45 -8.75
N GLY A 12 -2.49 36.29 -9.31
CA GLY A 12 -1.77 35.02 -9.11
C GLY A 12 -0.65 34.74 -10.13
N ALA A 13 -0.26 35.74 -10.94
CA ALA A 13 0.67 35.55 -12.06
C ALA A 13 2.12 35.98 -11.80
N ASP A 14 2.43 36.71 -10.71
CA ASP A 14 3.75 37.35 -10.53
C ASP A 14 4.58 36.84 -9.32
N ASP A 15 4.22 35.73 -8.68
CA ASP A 15 5.10 35.08 -7.70
C ASP A 15 5.06 33.55 -7.86
N ASP A 16 6.23 32.93 -7.72
CA ASP A 16 6.68 31.59 -8.15
C ASP A 16 5.99 30.39 -7.45
N GLY A 17 4.67 30.42 -7.32
CA GLY A 17 3.85 29.36 -6.75
C GLY A 17 2.48 29.32 -7.41
N GLY A 18 2.29 28.37 -8.34
CA GLY A 18 1.07 28.27 -9.14
C GLY A 18 -0.23 28.25 -8.31
N PRO A 19 -1.34 28.81 -8.84
CA PRO A 19 -2.57 28.99 -8.08
C PRO A 19 -3.24 27.65 -7.76
N ARG A 20 -3.45 27.42 -6.46
CA ARG A 20 -4.31 26.36 -5.95
C ARG A 20 -5.77 26.79 -6.05
N THR A 21 -6.49 26.44 -7.12
CA THR A 21 -7.94 26.19 -7.02
C THR A 21 -8.40 25.25 -8.13
N GLY A 22 -9.08 24.16 -7.74
CA GLY A 22 -9.81 23.29 -8.65
C GLY A 22 -11.09 24.01 -9.10
N VAL A 23 -11.02 24.64 -10.26
CA VAL A 23 -12.19 25.19 -10.97
C VAL A 23 -12.18 24.56 -12.37
N GLY A 24 -13.18 23.73 -12.65
CA GLY A 24 -13.34 23.02 -13.92
C GLY A 24 -13.94 23.90 -15.01
N ALA A 25 -13.90 23.40 -16.25
CA ALA A 25 -14.42 24.09 -17.43
C ALA A 25 -15.92 24.46 -17.31
N GLU A 26 -16.71 23.70 -16.54
CA GLU A 26 -18.11 24.00 -16.24
C GLU A 26 -18.28 25.24 -15.36
N GLU A 27 -17.45 25.42 -14.34
CA GLU A 27 -17.54 26.59 -13.45
C GLU A 27 -17.04 27.86 -14.16
N ILE A 28 -16.07 27.72 -15.06
CA ILE A 28 -15.65 28.81 -15.97
C ILE A 28 -16.77 29.14 -16.96
N ALA A 29 -17.45 28.13 -17.52
CA ALA A 29 -18.59 28.33 -18.41
C ALA A 29 -19.77 28.99 -17.68
N ASP A 30 -20.06 28.62 -16.44
CA ASP A 30 -21.10 29.23 -15.61
C ASP A 30 -20.79 30.68 -15.27
N ILE A 31 -19.52 31.01 -14.99
CA ILE A 31 -19.08 32.40 -14.73
C ILE A 31 -19.17 33.25 -16.00
N LEU A 32 -18.77 32.71 -17.16
CA LEU A 32 -18.89 33.40 -18.46
C LEU A 32 -20.35 33.57 -18.89
N TRP A 33 -21.20 32.58 -18.59
CA TRP A 33 -22.64 32.61 -18.84
C TRP A 33 -23.37 33.61 -17.93
N LEU A 34 -22.94 33.75 -16.67
CA LEU A 34 -23.40 34.78 -15.73
C LEU A 34 -22.92 36.17 -16.16
N ALA A 35 -21.67 36.31 -16.60
CA ALA A 35 -21.12 37.57 -17.08
C ALA A 35 -21.83 38.07 -18.35
N ALA A 36 -22.28 37.17 -19.22
CA ALA A 36 -23.03 37.52 -20.43
C ALA A 36 -24.50 37.93 -20.18
N ARG A 37 -25.03 37.73 -18.96
CA ARG A 37 -26.44 38.00 -18.61
C ARG A 37 -26.67 39.15 -17.63
N VAL A 38 -25.61 39.76 -17.12
CA VAL A 38 -25.70 40.93 -16.24
C VAL A 38 -25.43 42.20 -17.06
N ASP A 39 -26.49 42.94 -17.35
CA ASP A 39 -26.45 44.19 -18.14
C ASP A 39 -25.68 45.31 -17.38
N PRO A 40 -24.63 45.92 -17.97
CA PRO A 40 -23.80 46.93 -17.33
C PRO A 40 -24.38 48.34 -17.54
N ALA A 41 -25.41 48.71 -16.78
CA ALA A 41 -25.91 50.09 -16.79
C ALA A 41 -26.35 50.54 -15.40
N GLY A 42 -25.49 51.30 -14.71
CA GLY A 42 -25.79 51.84 -13.38
C GLY A 42 -24.73 52.78 -12.79
N ALA A 43 -24.44 53.88 -13.49
CA ALA A 43 -23.87 55.15 -12.98
C ALA A 43 -22.36 55.30 -12.67
N ARG A 44 -21.73 56.08 -13.56
CA ARG A 44 -20.48 56.89 -13.55
C ARG A 44 -20.66 58.15 -12.61
N PRO A 45 -19.73 59.13 -12.37
CA PRO A 45 -18.44 59.43 -13.04
C PRO A 45 -17.33 60.07 -12.10
N PRO A 46 -16.36 60.92 -12.55
CA PRO A 46 -14.96 60.51 -12.82
C PRO A 46 -13.87 61.40 -12.17
N GLY A 47 -12.59 61.01 -12.28
CA GLY A 47 -11.45 61.89 -12.02
C GLY A 47 -10.17 61.35 -12.64
N ALA A 48 -9.71 61.99 -13.71
CA ALA A 48 -8.44 61.78 -14.40
C ALA A 48 -7.38 62.81 -13.91
N PRO A 49 -6.16 62.90 -14.48
CA PRO A 49 -5.08 61.89 -14.62
C PRO A 49 -3.69 62.49 -14.24
N ALA A 50 -2.61 61.77 -14.60
CA ALA A 50 -1.19 62.18 -14.78
C ALA A 50 -0.22 61.53 -13.76
N ALA A 51 1.01 61.12 -14.07
CA ALA A 51 1.82 61.04 -15.29
C ALA A 51 2.96 60.03 -15.02
N GLY A 52 3.66 59.63 -16.09
CA GLY A 52 4.61 58.52 -16.16
C GLY A 52 6.00 58.70 -15.49
N PRO A 53 7.01 57.91 -15.93
CA PRO A 53 7.92 57.19 -15.03
C PRO A 53 9.37 57.68 -15.04
N GLY A 54 10.19 57.19 -14.10
CA GLY A 54 11.65 57.24 -14.22
C GLY A 54 12.42 56.68 -13.03
N GLY A 55 13.38 55.77 -13.33
CA GLY A 55 14.66 55.69 -12.63
C GLY A 55 14.88 54.51 -11.68
N GLU A 56 15.52 53.45 -12.19
CA GLU A 56 16.28 52.48 -11.40
C GLU A 56 17.51 53.14 -10.73
N GLN A 57 17.81 52.74 -9.50
CA GLN A 57 19.14 52.85 -8.91
C GLN A 57 19.39 51.67 -7.92
N PRO A 58 20.60 51.07 -7.88
CA PRO A 58 20.86 49.78 -7.20
C PRO A 58 21.29 49.93 -5.72
N PRO A 59 21.23 48.86 -4.91
CA PRO A 59 21.49 48.93 -3.46
C PRO A 59 22.98 48.89 -3.09
N VAL A 60 23.30 49.59 -2.00
CA VAL A 60 24.63 49.80 -1.36
C VAL A 60 24.94 48.64 -0.37
N PRO A 61 26.21 48.23 -0.18
CA PRO A 61 26.57 47.14 0.73
C PRO A 61 26.78 47.59 2.19
N GLU A 62 26.37 46.75 3.15
CA GLU A 62 26.57 46.91 4.61
C GLU A 62 27.99 46.48 5.08
N PRO A 63 28.50 47.02 6.21
CA PRO A 63 29.86 46.78 6.71
C PRO A 63 29.99 45.51 7.58
N PRO A 64 31.21 44.94 7.74
CA PRO A 64 31.44 43.71 8.50
C PRO A 64 31.58 43.95 10.01
N GLY A 65 30.99 43.06 10.82
CA GLY A 65 31.17 43.00 12.28
C GLY A 65 32.42 42.20 12.70
N PRO A 66 32.97 42.42 13.92
CA PRO A 66 34.33 42.02 14.27
C PRO A 66 34.46 40.58 14.79
N GLU A 67 35.63 39.98 14.54
CA GLU A 67 36.08 38.67 15.01
C GLU A 67 36.31 38.62 16.54
N PRO A 68 36.16 37.44 17.18
CA PRO A 68 36.59 37.23 18.56
C PRO A 68 37.81 36.31 18.71
N GLY A 69 38.67 36.64 19.68
CA GLY A 69 39.60 35.73 20.37
C GLY A 69 40.27 36.45 21.55
N PRO A 70 41.04 35.78 22.43
CA PRO A 70 41.05 34.37 22.86
C PRO A 70 40.79 34.20 24.40
N ASP A 71 40.84 32.94 24.88
CA ASP A 71 40.65 32.38 26.24
C ASP A 71 41.31 33.16 27.42
N THR A 72 40.99 33.04 28.73
CA THR A 72 40.63 31.91 29.63
C THR A 72 40.25 32.51 31.04
N PRO A 73 40.13 31.76 32.17
CA PRO A 73 39.12 30.80 32.64
C PRO A 73 38.36 31.27 33.92
N SER A 74 37.18 30.71 34.22
CA SER A 74 36.67 30.69 35.60
C SER A 74 35.98 29.36 35.91
N SER A 75 36.54 28.66 36.89
CA SER A 75 36.14 27.35 37.42
C SER A 75 34.95 27.42 38.40
N PRO A 76 34.35 26.26 38.75
CA PRO A 76 32.92 26.11 39.02
C PRO A 76 32.55 26.00 40.51
N VAL A 77 31.27 26.20 40.83
CA VAL A 77 30.64 25.72 42.08
C VAL A 77 29.30 25.04 41.74
N PRO A 78 28.95 23.90 42.38
CA PRO A 78 28.00 22.93 41.86
C PRO A 78 26.62 22.96 42.53
N GLY A 79 25.57 22.52 41.82
CA GLY A 79 24.33 22.06 42.44
C GLY A 79 23.06 22.38 41.65
N GLY A 80 22.33 21.35 41.24
CA GLY A 80 20.95 21.44 40.77
C GLY A 80 20.75 21.06 39.30
N ARG A 81 20.77 19.75 39.01
CA ARG A 81 20.12 19.21 37.80
C ARG A 81 18.60 19.38 37.98
N ASP A 82 18.03 20.44 37.41
CA ASP A 82 16.60 20.51 37.17
C ASP A 82 16.27 19.91 35.80
N ALA A 83 15.32 18.98 35.85
CA ALA A 83 14.90 18.11 34.78
C ALA A 83 14.01 18.82 33.74
N GLY A 84 14.28 18.54 32.47
CA GLY A 84 13.29 18.40 31.39
C GLY A 84 12.30 19.55 31.15
N GLU A 85 12.69 20.54 30.35
CA GLU A 85 11.76 21.42 29.61
C GLU A 85 11.67 21.03 28.11
N PRO A 86 10.54 21.24 27.42
CA PRO A 86 9.69 20.11 27.00
C PRO A 86 9.50 19.91 25.48
N ALA A 87 9.24 18.66 25.09
CA ALA A 87 8.14 18.16 24.24
C ALA A 87 7.43 19.14 23.28
N VAL A 88 7.25 18.74 22.01
CA VAL A 88 6.30 19.40 21.09
C VAL A 88 4.89 19.35 21.70
N ARG A 89 4.25 20.51 21.88
CA ARG A 89 2.92 20.65 22.50
C ARG A 89 1.90 21.22 21.51
N PHE A 90 0.67 20.76 21.61
CA PHE A 90 -0.46 21.27 20.83
C PHE A 90 -1.51 21.94 21.71
N PHE A 91 -2.00 23.08 21.25
CA PHE A 91 -3.03 23.90 21.89
C PHE A 91 -4.19 24.14 20.93
N PRO A 92 -5.42 24.33 21.43
CA PRO A 92 -6.55 24.69 20.58
C PRO A 92 -6.25 25.97 19.77
N ALA A 93 -6.87 26.13 18.60
CA ALA A 93 -6.77 27.39 17.88
C ALA A 93 -7.41 28.51 18.72
N SER A 94 -6.63 29.52 19.10
CA SER A 94 -7.19 30.70 19.79
C SER A 94 -8.18 31.42 18.87
N PRO A 95 -9.27 32.00 19.44
CA PRO A 95 -10.19 32.86 18.70
C PRO A 95 -9.41 33.93 17.94
N ARG A 96 -9.80 34.21 16.69
CA ARG A 96 -9.32 35.41 16.02
C ARG A 96 -9.82 36.61 16.83
N GLU A 97 -8.91 37.37 17.45
CA GLU A 97 -9.29 38.71 17.90
C GLU A 97 -9.81 39.47 16.67
N PRO A 98 -11.03 40.03 16.74
CA PRO A 98 -11.57 40.78 15.62
C PRO A 98 -10.63 41.94 15.31
N ALA A 99 -10.24 42.06 14.04
CA ALA A 99 -9.40 43.13 13.57
C ALA A 99 -10.12 44.47 13.81
N GLY A 100 -9.81 45.16 14.90
CA GLY A 100 -10.48 46.42 15.21
C GLY A 100 -10.33 46.94 16.63
N LYS A 101 -9.10 47.23 17.07
CA LYS A 101 -8.80 48.44 17.86
C LYS A 101 -7.28 48.64 18.01
N PRO A 102 -6.72 49.82 17.68
CA PRO A 102 -5.38 50.15 18.11
C PRO A 102 -5.38 50.30 19.65
N PRO A 103 -4.34 49.85 20.38
CA PRO A 103 -4.26 50.10 21.81
C PRO A 103 -4.09 51.59 22.06
N ASP A 104 -4.86 52.10 23.02
CA ASP A 104 -4.88 53.50 23.42
C ASP A 104 -3.48 53.99 23.81
N VAL A 105 -3.15 55.19 23.31
CA VAL A 105 -2.00 55.97 23.72
C VAL A 105 -2.27 56.43 25.15
N HIS A 106 -1.35 56.09 26.07
CA HIS A 106 -1.33 56.42 27.51
C HIS A 106 -1.80 55.32 28.47
N GLY A 107 -0.84 54.49 28.88
CA GLY A 107 -0.95 53.66 30.08
C GLY A 107 0.04 52.53 30.05
N GLN A 108 1.24 52.77 30.61
CA GLN A 108 2.32 51.86 31.01
C GLN A 108 2.56 50.58 30.18
N PRO A 109 3.80 50.29 29.73
CA PRO A 109 4.09 49.00 29.12
C PRO A 109 3.81 47.91 30.14
N ALA A 110 2.66 47.23 29.99
CA ALA A 110 2.40 45.99 30.69
C ALA A 110 3.57 45.06 30.33
N ASP A 111 4.24 44.63 31.40
CA ASP A 111 5.43 43.81 31.39
C ASP A 111 5.39 42.81 30.24
N ALA A 112 6.44 42.82 29.41
CA ALA A 112 6.60 41.89 28.32
C ALA A 112 6.90 40.49 28.88
N THR A 113 5.90 39.87 29.52
CA THR A 113 5.96 38.48 29.93
C THR A 113 6.04 37.62 28.68
N ALA A 114 6.98 36.70 28.71
CA ALA A 114 7.41 35.87 27.59
C ALA A 114 6.33 34.86 27.17
N GLY A 115 5.25 35.32 26.54
CA GLY A 115 4.18 34.45 26.06
C GLY A 115 4.68 33.45 25.01
N ARG A 116 4.30 32.17 25.18
CA ARG A 116 4.67 31.07 24.27
C ARG A 116 4.12 31.33 22.87
N ARG A 117 4.96 31.16 21.84
CA ARG A 117 4.58 31.33 20.42
C ARG A 117 4.57 29.98 19.70
N GLY A 118 3.61 29.79 18.79
CA GLY A 118 3.46 28.56 18.02
C GLY A 118 3.07 28.78 16.56
N SER A 119 3.19 27.72 15.77
CA SER A 119 2.79 27.66 14.35
C SER A 119 1.39 27.04 14.22
N PRO A 120 0.47 27.61 13.43
CA PRO A 120 -0.80 26.95 13.14
C PRO A 120 -0.56 25.66 12.37
N VAL A 121 -1.26 24.59 12.76
CA VAL A 121 -1.20 23.26 12.14
C VAL A 121 -2.63 22.74 11.97
N ARG A 122 -2.85 21.98 10.90
CA ARG A 122 -4.09 21.25 10.64
C ARG A 122 -3.93 19.81 11.13
N LEU A 123 -4.86 19.37 11.97
CA LEU A 123 -4.84 18.06 12.62
C LEU A 123 -6.07 17.24 12.22
N PRO A 124 -5.97 15.91 12.13
CA PRO A 124 -7.08 15.07 11.72
C PRO A 124 -8.23 15.13 12.73
N ARG A 125 -9.46 15.29 12.24
CA ARG A 125 -10.70 15.21 13.04
C ARG A 125 -11.18 13.77 13.07
N ALA A 126 -11.53 13.28 14.26
CA ALA A 126 -12.04 11.92 14.40
C ALA A 126 -13.49 11.79 13.87
N ALA A 127 -13.81 10.67 13.22
CA ALA A 127 -15.15 10.40 12.67
C ALA A 127 -16.23 10.33 13.77
N SER A 128 -17.40 10.91 13.50
CA SER A 128 -18.54 10.95 14.42
C SER A 128 -19.54 9.81 14.19
N LEU A 129 -19.71 9.35 12.95
CA LEU A 129 -20.48 8.14 12.62
C LEU A 129 -19.62 6.89 12.83
N ASP A 130 -20.23 5.84 13.40
CA ASP A 130 -19.54 4.58 13.67
C ASP A 130 -19.53 3.61 12.47
N ASP A 131 -20.60 3.56 11.66
CA ASP A 131 -20.67 2.74 10.44
C ASP A 131 -21.46 3.43 9.30
N PRO A 132 -20.78 4.25 8.46
CA PRO A 132 -21.42 4.94 7.35
C PRO A 132 -21.91 3.99 6.25
N LEU A 133 -21.27 2.84 6.05
CA LEU A 133 -21.64 1.88 5.00
C LEU A 133 -22.93 1.14 5.35
N ALA A 134 -23.11 0.72 6.61
CA ALA A 134 -24.38 0.16 7.06
C ALA A 134 -25.52 1.18 6.92
N LEU A 135 -25.26 2.47 7.18
CA LEU A 135 -26.22 3.54 6.97
C LEU A 135 -26.60 3.65 5.49
N MET A 136 -25.64 3.64 4.55
CA MET A 136 -25.94 3.63 3.11
C MET A 136 -26.75 2.39 2.68
N ARG A 137 -26.41 1.20 3.20
CA ARG A 137 -27.14 -0.05 2.90
C ARG A 137 -28.59 0.01 3.39
N SER A 138 -28.86 0.70 4.50
CA SER A 138 -30.21 0.87 5.04
C SER A 138 -31.17 1.63 4.10
N LEU A 139 -30.62 2.46 3.21
CA LEU A 139 -31.37 3.31 2.26
C LEU A 139 -31.80 2.56 0.99
N ARG A 140 -31.23 1.38 0.69
CA ARG A 140 -31.51 0.61 -0.54
C ARG A 140 -33.00 0.42 -0.87
N PRO A 141 -33.93 0.15 0.08
CA PRO A 141 -35.33 -0.09 -0.25
C PRO A 141 -36.06 1.06 -0.95
N VAL A 142 -35.58 2.31 -0.81
CA VAL A 142 -36.12 3.48 -1.51
C VAL A 142 -35.31 3.88 -2.75
N GLY A 143 -34.18 3.21 -3.04
CA GLY A 143 -33.32 3.45 -4.20
C GLY A 143 -33.85 2.90 -5.53
N ARG A 144 -35.17 2.92 -5.74
CA ARG A 144 -35.80 2.49 -6.99
C ARG A 144 -35.51 3.50 -8.11
N ARG A 145 -35.58 3.05 -9.36
CA ARG A 145 -35.58 3.92 -10.54
C ARG A 145 -36.99 3.96 -11.11
N SER A 146 -37.44 5.14 -11.54
CA SER A 146 -38.71 5.30 -12.24
C SER A 146 -38.43 5.61 -13.70
N ILE A 147 -39.13 4.90 -14.58
CA ILE A 147 -39.22 5.22 -16.01
C ILE A 147 -40.06 6.50 -16.13
N GLY A 148 -39.60 7.48 -16.91
CA GLY A 148 -40.28 8.77 -17.11
C GLY A 148 -39.73 9.95 -16.29
N GLY A 149 -38.41 10.03 -16.11
CA GLY A 149 -37.76 11.28 -15.67
C GLY A 149 -37.87 12.39 -16.72
N PRO A 150 -37.64 13.66 -16.38
CA PRO A 150 -37.52 14.71 -17.38
C PRO A 150 -36.31 14.44 -18.27
N GLY A 151 -36.53 14.32 -19.58
CA GLY A 151 -35.51 14.05 -20.58
C GLY A 151 -35.70 12.74 -21.33
N GLU A 152 -35.08 12.65 -22.50
CA GLU A 152 -35.00 11.43 -23.29
C GLU A 152 -33.54 10.96 -23.29
N GLU A 153 -33.32 9.66 -23.08
CA GLU A 153 -32.00 9.03 -23.21
C GLU A 153 -31.95 8.21 -24.50
N LEU A 154 -30.78 8.10 -25.10
CA LEU A 154 -30.59 7.28 -26.30
C LEU A 154 -30.72 5.81 -25.91
N ASP A 155 -31.66 5.10 -26.53
CA ASP A 155 -31.69 3.64 -26.49
C ASP A 155 -30.63 3.14 -27.46
N GLU A 156 -29.42 2.92 -26.94
CA GLU A 156 -28.25 2.51 -27.74
C GLU A 156 -28.54 1.23 -28.54
N GLN A 157 -29.22 0.26 -27.94
CA GLN A 157 -29.55 -1.02 -28.55
C GLN A 157 -30.52 -0.84 -29.72
N LEU A 158 -31.65 -0.17 -29.50
CA LEU A 158 -32.64 0.10 -30.54
C LEU A 158 -32.13 1.07 -31.62
N THR A 159 -31.25 1.99 -31.23
CA THR A 159 -30.56 2.88 -32.17
C THR A 159 -29.67 2.09 -33.12
N VAL A 160 -28.90 1.13 -32.61
CA VAL A 160 -28.05 0.25 -33.44
C VAL A 160 -28.92 -0.60 -34.37
N GLU A 161 -29.94 -1.27 -33.84
CA GLU A 161 -30.82 -2.13 -34.64
C GLU A 161 -31.53 -1.35 -35.77
N ARG A 162 -32.09 -0.18 -35.46
CA ARG A 162 -32.81 0.64 -36.42
C ARG A 162 -31.86 1.33 -37.42
N SER A 163 -30.62 1.61 -37.01
CA SER A 163 -29.58 2.15 -37.91
C SER A 163 -29.07 1.10 -38.90
N ILE A 164 -28.96 -0.15 -38.48
CA ILE A 164 -28.61 -1.28 -39.34
C ILE A 164 -29.73 -1.55 -40.34
N GLU A 165 -30.99 -1.64 -39.88
CA GLU A 165 -32.15 -1.93 -40.75
C GLU A 165 -32.33 -0.87 -41.85
N ARG A 166 -32.10 0.41 -41.52
CA ARG A 166 -32.29 1.53 -42.44
C ARG A 166 -31.03 1.93 -43.19
N MET A 167 -29.89 1.33 -42.86
CA MET A 167 -28.56 1.69 -43.39
C MET A 167 -28.25 3.19 -43.23
N VAL A 168 -28.84 3.85 -42.22
CA VAL A 168 -28.67 5.27 -41.89
C VAL A 168 -28.72 5.44 -40.37
N PRO A 169 -27.76 6.15 -39.75
CA PRO A 169 -27.77 6.39 -38.30
C PRO A 169 -29.07 7.07 -37.85
N THR A 170 -29.93 6.29 -37.19
CA THR A 170 -31.27 6.74 -36.76
C THR A 170 -31.36 6.61 -35.23
N PRO A 171 -31.14 7.70 -34.46
CA PRO A 171 -31.21 7.65 -33.01
C PRO A 171 -32.63 7.30 -32.54
N VAL A 172 -32.74 6.31 -31.66
CA VAL A 172 -33.98 5.95 -30.98
C VAL A 172 -33.88 6.43 -29.54
N LEU A 173 -34.82 7.30 -29.16
CA LEU A 173 -34.88 7.87 -27.82
C LEU A 173 -35.91 7.12 -26.96
N ARG A 174 -35.59 6.93 -25.68
CA ARG A 174 -36.50 6.40 -24.67
C ARG A 174 -36.58 7.36 -23.47
N PRO A 175 -37.66 7.34 -22.67
CA PRO A 175 -37.76 8.19 -21.49
C PRO A 175 -36.61 7.93 -20.51
N ALA A 176 -35.90 8.97 -20.07
CA ALA A 176 -34.75 8.82 -19.19
C ALA A 176 -35.11 8.17 -17.85
N GLU A 177 -34.30 7.23 -17.39
CA GLU A 177 -34.47 6.66 -16.05
C GLU A 177 -34.01 7.67 -14.99
N SER A 178 -34.91 8.07 -14.08
CA SER A 178 -34.54 8.94 -12.96
C SER A 178 -34.83 8.29 -11.61
N ARG A 179 -34.05 8.68 -10.59
CA ARG A 179 -34.42 8.41 -9.19
C ARG A 179 -35.75 9.09 -8.90
N TRP A 180 -36.62 8.45 -8.14
CA TRP A 180 -38.01 8.88 -7.98
C TRP A 180 -38.27 9.78 -6.76
N LEU A 181 -37.33 9.90 -5.83
CA LEU A 181 -37.49 10.53 -4.52
C LEU A 181 -36.41 11.59 -4.25
N ASP A 182 -36.82 12.79 -3.86
CA ASP A 182 -35.96 13.85 -3.33
C ASP A 182 -35.82 13.74 -1.81
N LEU A 183 -34.70 14.23 -1.26
CA LEU A 183 -34.48 14.35 0.18
C LEU A 183 -34.30 15.82 0.58
N ALA A 184 -35.15 16.30 1.49
CA ALA A 184 -34.89 17.53 2.25
C ALA A 184 -34.41 17.16 3.65
N LEU A 185 -33.13 17.41 3.92
CA LEU A 185 -32.50 17.25 5.23
C LEU A 185 -32.59 18.58 5.98
N VAL A 186 -33.48 18.68 6.97
CA VAL A 186 -33.72 19.89 7.77
C VAL A 186 -32.96 19.75 9.09
N VAL A 187 -32.00 20.61 9.38
CA VAL A 187 -31.13 20.55 10.56
C VAL A 187 -31.53 21.65 11.54
N ASP A 188 -31.91 21.28 12.76
CA ASP A 188 -32.16 22.21 13.86
C ASP A 188 -30.88 22.99 14.22
N THR A 189 -30.99 24.30 14.43
CA THR A 189 -29.86 25.17 14.78
C THR A 189 -29.88 25.64 16.22
N HIS A 190 -30.65 25.00 17.10
CA HIS A 190 -30.58 25.27 18.54
C HIS A 190 -29.14 25.09 19.07
N HIS A 191 -28.73 25.84 20.10
CA HIS A 191 -27.34 25.83 20.60
C HIS A 191 -26.88 24.44 21.09
N SER A 192 -27.80 23.57 21.52
CA SER A 192 -27.49 22.17 21.87
C SER A 192 -27.07 21.34 20.65
N MET A 193 -27.44 21.75 19.43
CA MET A 193 -27.03 21.14 18.16
C MET A 193 -25.55 21.39 17.80
N LEU A 194 -24.86 22.32 18.48
CA LEU A 194 -23.43 22.60 18.24
C LEU A 194 -22.56 21.35 18.47
N LEU A 195 -22.88 20.55 19.49
CA LEU A 195 -22.19 19.29 19.82
C LEU A 195 -22.31 18.20 18.74
N TRP A 196 -23.21 18.39 17.78
CA TRP A 196 -23.54 17.45 16.72
C TRP A 196 -23.14 17.94 15.33
N SER A 197 -22.51 19.10 15.23
CA SER A 197 -22.10 19.70 13.95
C SER A 197 -21.31 18.72 13.06
N ASP A 198 -20.32 18.02 13.63
CA ASP A 198 -19.51 17.01 12.93
C ASP A 198 -20.37 15.85 12.40
N LEU A 199 -21.28 15.35 13.25
CA LEU A 199 -22.21 14.27 12.92
C LEU A 199 -23.17 14.67 11.80
N VAL A 200 -23.69 15.89 11.85
CA VAL A 200 -24.58 16.47 10.83
C VAL A 200 -23.87 16.51 9.47
N ASP A 201 -22.64 17.01 9.45
CA ASP A 201 -21.84 17.12 8.23
C ASP A 201 -21.48 15.76 7.64
N GLU A 202 -21.12 14.80 8.50
CA GLU A 202 -20.81 13.45 8.07
C GLU A 202 -22.05 12.74 7.51
N LEU A 203 -23.18 12.84 8.20
CA LEU A 203 -24.45 12.28 7.74
C LEU A 203 -24.91 12.90 6.41
N ARG A 204 -24.78 14.22 6.24
CA ARG A 204 -25.07 14.91 4.97
C ARG A 204 -24.22 14.33 3.84
N ARG A 205 -22.92 14.15 4.06
CA ARG A 205 -22.00 13.53 3.08
C ARG A 205 -22.38 12.09 2.75
N VAL A 206 -22.78 11.29 3.73
CA VAL A 206 -23.20 9.89 3.53
C VAL A 206 -24.50 9.81 2.74
N LEU A 207 -25.50 10.63 3.08
CA LEU A 207 -26.78 10.67 2.37
C LEU A 207 -26.61 11.12 0.91
N THR A 208 -25.74 12.11 0.67
CA THR A 208 -25.42 12.60 -0.69
C THR A 208 -24.70 11.52 -1.51
N ARG A 209 -23.65 10.89 -0.94
CA ARG A 209 -22.86 9.85 -1.62
C ARG A 209 -23.60 8.52 -1.81
N SER A 210 -24.74 8.32 -1.14
CA SER A 210 -25.55 7.11 -1.30
C SER A 210 -26.10 6.93 -2.72
N GLY A 211 -26.28 8.02 -3.47
CA GLY A 211 -26.86 8.00 -4.83
C GLY A 211 -28.29 7.46 -4.89
N VAL A 212 -28.98 7.36 -3.75
CA VAL A 212 -30.34 6.81 -3.61
C VAL A 212 -31.41 7.83 -4.02
N PHE A 213 -31.21 9.09 -3.65
CA PHE A 213 -32.13 10.19 -3.91
C PHE A 213 -31.81 10.87 -5.25
N ARG A 214 -32.81 11.50 -5.85
CA ARG A 214 -32.63 12.35 -7.04
C ARG A 214 -31.86 13.62 -6.70
N ASP A 215 -32.22 14.24 -5.57
CA ASP A 215 -31.57 15.43 -5.04
C ASP A 215 -31.55 15.36 -3.50
N VAL A 216 -30.47 15.86 -2.89
CA VAL A 216 -30.31 15.96 -1.43
C VAL A 216 -30.06 17.41 -1.07
N ARG A 217 -31.08 18.08 -0.52
CA ARG A 217 -31.01 19.48 -0.12
C ARG A 217 -30.97 19.63 1.39
N THR A 218 -30.00 20.39 1.90
CA THR A 218 -29.89 20.70 3.33
C THR A 218 -30.50 22.07 3.64
N TRP A 219 -31.30 22.10 4.69
CA TRP A 219 -31.98 23.28 5.22
C TRP A 219 -31.65 23.43 6.70
N GLN A 220 -31.57 24.64 7.20
CA GLN A 220 -31.43 24.92 8.63
C GLN A 220 -32.78 25.34 9.19
N LEU A 221 -33.20 24.78 10.32
CA LEU A 221 -34.41 25.15 11.05
C LEU A 221 -34.02 26.02 12.24
N THR A 222 -34.30 27.31 12.13
CA THR A 222 -34.08 28.32 13.17
C THR A 222 -35.35 28.56 13.96
N GLY A 223 -35.26 29.17 15.14
CA GLY A 223 -36.44 29.56 15.93
C GLY A 223 -37.15 28.40 16.62
N THR A 224 -36.39 27.38 17.05
CA THR A 224 -36.85 26.23 17.84
C THR A 224 -36.78 26.48 19.36
N GLY A 225 -36.23 27.62 19.79
CA GLY A 225 -36.22 28.06 21.18
C GLY A 225 -37.63 28.36 21.71
N SER A 226 -37.76 28.43 23.03
CA SER A 226 -39.04 28.75 23.69
C SER A 226 -39.58 30.11 23.23
N GLY A 227 -40.83 30.16 22.76
CA GLY A 227 -41.47 31.38 22.25
C GLY A 227 -40.97 31.90 20.89
N ALA A 228 -40.07 31.20 20.21
CA ALA A 228 -39.55 31.61 18.90
C ALA A 228 -40.42 31.10 17.74
N THR A 229 -40.36 31.79 16.59
CA THR A 229 -41.08 31.37 15.37
C THR A 229 -40.17 30.53 14.47
N PRO A 230 -40.55 29.30 14.09
CA PRO A 230 -39.71 28.45 13.27
C PRO A 230 -39.58 29.00 11.85
N MET A 231 -38.35 29.09 11.35
CA MET A 231 -38.03 29.50 9.97
C MET A 231 -37.03 28.52 9.35
N VAL A 232 -36.95 28.49 8.02
CA VAL A 232 -35.96 27.67 7.31
C VAL A 232 -35.04 28.52 6.45
N THR A 233 -33.75 28.22 6.44
CA THR A 233 -32.75 28.88 5.59
C THR A 233 -32.01 27.86 4.73
N ARG A 234 -31.51 28.29 3.56
CA ARG A 234 -30.54 27.51 2.76
C ARG A 234 -29.13 27.95 3.15
N GLY A 235 -28.39 27.06 3.82
CA GLY A 235 -27.04 27.35 4.28
C GLY A 235 -26.97 28.32 5.47
N ARG A 236 -25.76 28.47 6.04
CA ARG A 236 -25.50 29.33 7.20
C ARG A 236 -25.65 30.81 6.77
N GLY A 237 -26.61 31.53 7.36
CA GLY A 237 -26.85 32.95 7.07
C GLY A 237 -27.67 33.26 5.80
N GLY A 238 -28.30 32.26 5.16
CA GLY A 238 -29.21 32.51 4.04
C GLY A 238 -30.50 33.25 4.46
N PRO A 239 -31.23 33.89 3.52
CA PRO A 239 -32.45 34.61 3.84
C PRO A 239 -33.51 33.64 4.41
N PRO A 240 -34.19 34.00 5.52
CA PRO A 240 -35.15 33.13 6.16
C PRO A 240 -36.41 33.00 5.32
N ARG A 241 -36.89 31.76 5.18
CA ARG A 241 -38.06 31.39 4.36
C ARG A 241 -39.12 30.74 5.22
N ASN A 242 -40.34 30.71 4.70
CA ASN A 242 -41.46 30.06 5.36
C ASN A 242 -41.24 28.53 5.31
N PRO A 243 -41.21 27.83 6.46
CA PRO A 243 -41.05 26.37 6.50
C PRO A 243 -42.06 25.60 5.66
N LEU A 244 -43.27 26.14 5.48
CA LEU A 244 -44.34 25.50 4.72
C LEU A 244 -43.98 25.33 3.23
N GLU A 245 -43.07 26.13 2.67
CA GLU A 245 -42.59 26.02 1.28
C GLU A 245 -41.86 24.70 0.96
N LEU A 246 -41.40 23.98 1.99
CA LEU A 246 -40.70 22.70 1.80
C LEU A 246 -41.64 21.56 1.41
N ALA A 247 -42.94 21.70 1.68
CA ALA A 247 -43.93 20.72 1.32
C ALA A 247 -44.01 20.58 -0.21
N ASP A 248 -43.83 19.35 -0.71
CA ASP A 248 -44.02 19.02 -2.11
C ASP A 248 -45.40 18.36 -2.30
N PRO A 249 -46.37 19.02 -2.95
CA PRO A 249 -47.70 18.47 -3.19
C PRO A 249 -47.69 17.18 -4.04
N ALA A 250 -46.64 16.95 -4.84
CA ALA A 250 -46.51 15.73 -5.64
C ALA A 250 -46.14 14.50 -4.80
N GLY A 251 -45.79 14.68 -3.52
CA GLY A 251 -45.45 13.59 -2.61
C GLY A 251 -44.13 12.88 -2.95
N ARG A 252 -43.25 13.50 -3.75
CA ARG A 252 -41.99 12.91 -4.23
C ARG A 252 -40.78 13.36 -3.40
N ARG A 253 -41.02 13.90 -2.21
CA ARG A 253 -40.00 14.34 -1.26
C ARG A 253 -40.14 13.65 0.09
N LEU A 254 -39.02 13.15 0.59
CA LEU A 254 -38.82 12.75 1.97
C LEU A 254 -38.22 13.93 2.76
N ILE A 255 -38.82 14.29 3.89
CA ILE A 255 -38.31 15.32 4.80
C ILE A 255 -37.76 14.63 6.05
N LEU A 256 -36.46 14.77 6.29
CA LEU A 256 -35.80 14.29 7.52
C LEU A 256 -35.39 15.48 8.37
N VAL A 257 -35.98 15.61 9.55
CA VAL A 257 -35.66 16.68 10.51
C VAL A 257 -34.65 16.17 11.52
N LEU A 258 -33.41 16.63 11.43
CA LEU A 258 -32.30 16.27 12.30
C LEU A 258 -32.26 17.23 13.51
N SER A 259 -32.49 16.71 14.71
CA SER A 259 -32.52 17.49 15.96
C SER A 259 -32.26 16.59 17.17
N ASP A 260 -31.78 17.15 18.28
CA ASP A 260 -31.77 16.47 19.59
C ASP A 260 -33.11 16.61 20.33
N THR A 261 -34.03 17.42 19.79
CA THR A 261 -35.34 17.74 20.34
C THR A 261 -35.30 18.37 21.73
N VAL A 262 -34.16 18.92 22.17
CA VAL A 262 -33.99 19.52 23.50
C VAL A 262 -34.62 20.91 23.58
N ALA A 263 -34.67 21.64 22.47
CA ALA A 263 -35.21 22.99 22.44
C ALA A 263 -36.69 23.04 22.87
N GLY A 264 -37.04 23.96 23.78
CA GLY A 264 -38.38 24.06 24.36
C GLY A 264 -39.51 24.22 23.32
N GLY A 265 -39.23 24.89 22.20
CA GLY A 265 -40.18 25.14 21.12
C GLY A 265 -40.71 23.87 20.45
N TRP A 266 -40.06 22.71 20.61
CA TRP A 266 -40.60 21.42 20.16
C TRP A 266 -41.93 21.04 20.85
N ARG A 267 -42.19 21.57 22.05
CA ARG A 267 -43.48 21.40 22.76
C ARG A 267 -44.55 22.38 22.27
N GLU A 268 -44.16 23.43 21.55
CA GLU A 268 -45.03 24.54 21.24
C GLU A 268 -45.77 24.36 19.91
N ALA A 269 -46.92 25.03 19.81
CA ALA A 269 -47.79 24.97 18.65
C ALA A 269 -47.12 25.36 17.31
N PRO A 270 -46.17 26.34 17.23
CA PRO A 270 -45.54 26.71 15.97
C PRO A 270 -44.74 25.57 15.32
N VAL A 271 -43.83 24.91 16.07
CA VAL A 271 -43.02 23.80 15.53
C VAL A 271 -43.92 22.60 15.20
N GLN A 272 -44.88 22.27 16.09
CA GLN A 272 -45.85 21.20 15.82
C GLN A 272 -46.74 21.50 14.60
N GLY A 273 -47.08 22.77 14.35
CA GLY A 273 -47.83 23.21 13.17
C GLY A 273 -47.07 22.98 11.87
N VAL A 274 -45.78 23.30 11.83
CA VAL A 274 -44.90 23.03 10.68
C VAL A 274 -44.83 21.52 10.40
N LEU A 275 -44.60 20.70 11.44
CA LEU A 275 -44.55 19.24 11.30
C LEU A 275 -45.89 18.67 10.80
N ARG A 276 -47.03 19.15 11.31
CA ARG A 276 -48.36 18.75 10.84
C ARG A 276 -48.53 19.04 9.35
N HIS A 277 -48.12 20.22 8.90
CA HIS A 277 -48.22 20.60 7.49
C HIS A 277 -47.34 19.74 6.58
N TRP A 278 -46.09 19.48 6.97
CA TRP A 278 -45.20 18.59 6.22
C TRP A 278 -45.71 17.16 6.18
N CYS A 279 -46.15 16.61 7.32
CA CYS A 279 -46.72 15.26 7.38
C CYS A 279 -47.98 15.12 6.53
N ALA A 280 -48.63 16.23 6.23
CA ALA A 280 -49.78 16.25 5.36
C ALA A 280 -49.37 15.92 3.90
N HIS A 281 -48.33 16.54 3.37
CA HIS A 281 -48.00 16.44 1.95
C HIS A 281 -46.89 15.43 1.65
N ASN A 282 -46.03 15.14 2.64
CA ASN A 282 -44.80 14.38 2.42
C ASN A 282 -44.60 13.28 3.47
N ALA A 283 -43.73 12.34 3.16
CA ALA A 283 -43.15 11.45 4.16
C ALA A 283 -42.19 12.29 5.02
N VAL A 284 -42.41 12.30 6.32
CA VAL A 284 -41.65 13.09 7.30
C VAL A 284 -41.23 12.20 8.45
N ALA A 285 -39.98 12.36 8.91
CA ALA A 285 -39.49 11.78 10.15
C ALA A 285 -38.55 12.73 10.87
N VAL A 286 -38.53 12.64 12.20
CA VAL A 286 -37.50 13.28 13.03
C VAL A 286 -36.37 12.27 13.22
N LEU A 287 -35.19 12.63 12.75
CA LEU A 287 -33.96 11.92 12.98
C LEU A 287 -33.33 12.47 14.27
N ASN A 288 -33.52 11.77 15.38
CA ASN A 288 -33.03 12.25 16.67
C ASN A 288 -31.55 11.87 16.85
N VAL A 289 -30.68 12.88 17.03
CA VAL A 289 -29.24 12.67 17.22
C VAL A 289 -28.90 12.11 18.60
N LEU A 290 -29.78 12.29 19.59
CA LEU A 290 -29.62 11.64 20.88
C LEU A 290 -29.82 10.12 20.73
N PRO A 291 -29.02 9.31 21.44
CA PRO A 291 -29.28 7.89 21.58
C PRO A 291 -30.70 7.63 22.11
N GLU A 292 -31.35 6.53 21.68
CA GLU A 292 -32.75 6.25 22.04
C GLU A 292 -32.99 6.22 23.56
N ARG A 293 -31.98 5.82 24.34
CA ARG A 293 -32.00 5.81 25.82
C ARG A 293 -32.10 7.22 26.44
N LEU A 294 -31.67 8.26 25.72
CA LEU A 294 -31.67 9.65 26.18
C LEU A 294 -32.82 10.49 25.61
N TRP A 295 -33.72 9.91 24.79
CA TRP A 295 -34.87 10.66 24.24
C TRP A 295 -35.82 11.20 25.31
N THR A 296 -35.77 10.69 26.54
CA THR A 296 -36.50 11.24 27.69
C THR A 296 -35.93 12.57 28.20
N ARG A 297 -34.70 12.93 27.80
CA ARG A 297 -34.07 14.22 28.11
C ARG A 297 -34.44 15.32 27.10
N GLY A 298 -35.04 14.97 25.96
CA GLY A 298 -35.58 15.94 25.01
C GLY A 298 -36.83 16.65 25.56
N ALA A 299 -37.16 17.81 24.98
CA ALA A 299 -38.39 18.52 25.30
C ALA A 299 -39.62 17.66 25.00
N VAL A 300 -39.60 16.87 23.92
CA VAL A 300 -40.70 15.99 23.52
C VAL A 300 -40.35 14.52 23.73
N ARG A 301 -41.33 13.72 24.15
CA ARG A 301 -41.15 12.28 24.43
C ARG A 301 -41.82 11.42 23.35
N PRO A 302 -41.04 10.68 22.53
CA PRO A 302 -41.60 9.73 21.59
C PRO A 302 -42.29 8.55 22.29
N VAL A 303 -43.40 8.08 21.74
CA VAL A 303 -44.16 6.91 22.23
C VAL A 303 -44.27 5.85 21.14
N PRO A 304 -44.31 4.55 21.49
CA PRO A 304 -44.28 3.48 20.48
C PRO A 304 -45.62 3.31 19.75
N PHE A 305 -45.58 3.30 18.42
CA PHE A 305 -46.68 2.98 17.51
C PHE A 305 -46.29 1.86 16.55
N ALA A 306 -47.24 1.00 16.20
CA ALA A 306 -47.15 0.19 14.99
C ALA A 306 -47.67 1.02 13.82
N VAL A 307 -46.85 1.20 12.79
CA VAL A 307 -47.18 2.01 11.59
C VAL A 307 -47.00 1.21 10.31
N ARG A 308 -47.74 1.58 9.27
CA ARG A 308 -47.72 0.93 7.96
C ARG A 308 -48.12 1.91 6.86
N ALA A 309 -47.42 1.87 5.74
CA ALA A 309 -47.78 2.63 4.55
C ALA A 309 -48.02 1.67 3.38
N ASP A 310 -49.12 1.87 2.66
CA ASP A 310 -49.55 1.01 1.57
C ASP A 310 -49.07 1.51 0.19
N ARG A 311 -48.41 2.66 0.14
CA ARG A 311 -47.86 3.27 -1.08
C ARG A 311 -46.47 3.88 -0.81
N PRO A 312 -45.54 3.83 -1.78
CA PRO A 312 -44.22 4.46 -1.65
C PRO A 312 -44.35 5.97 -1.42
N ALA A 313 -43.52 6.51 -0.52
CA ALA A 313 -43.50 7.93 -0.11
C ALA A 313 -44.87 8.50 0.29
N ALA A 314 -45.80 7.66 0.73
CA ALA A 314 -47.08 8.11 1.25
C ALA A 314 -46.87 9.15 2.35
N ALA A 315 -47.63 10.24 2.30
CA ALA A 315 -47.56 11.27 3.32
C ALA A 315 -47.80 10.67 4.71
N THR A 316 -47.03 11.08 5.71
CA THR A 316 -47.06 10.48 7.06
C THR A 316 -48.47 10.51 7.67
N ARG A 317 -49.26 11.56 7.40
CA ARG A 317 -50.67 11.65 7.83
C ARG A 317 -51.55 10.49 7.35
N SER A 318 -51.16 9.85 6.25
CA SER A 318 -51.93 8.79 5.58
C SER A 318 -51.47 7.39 5.97
N TRP A 319 -50.48 7.27 6.85
CA TRP A 319 -50.04 5.98 7.36
C TRP A 319 -51.09 5.38 8.29
N GLN A 320 -51.28 4.08 8.19
CA GLN A 320 -52.07 3.35 9.16
C GLN A 320 -51.26 3.24 10.45
N GLN A 321 -51.90 3.47 11.59
CA GLN A 321 -51.23 3.54 12.88
C GLN A 321 -52.04 2.92 14.01
N VAL A 322 -51.36 2.19 14.88
CA VAL A 322 -51.94 1.57 16.08
C VAL A 322 -51.01 1.82 17.27
N PRO A 323 -51.48 2.43 18.37
CA PRO A 323 -50.68 2.58 19.58
C PRO A 323 -50.19 1.21 20.08
N ALA A 324 -48.89 1.06 20.34
CA ALA A 324 -48.32 -0.25 20.71
C ALA A 324 -48.67 -0.67 22.15
N ALA A 325 -48.99 0.29 23.02
CA ALA A 325 -49.45 0.03 24.38
C ALA A 325 -51.00 0.02 24.41
N ARG A 326 -51.60 -1.18 24.43
CA ARG A 326 -52.96 -1.33 24.96
C ARG A 326 -52.89 -1.01 26.45
N ARG A 327 -53.30 0.19 26.87
CA ARG A 327 -53.73 0.37 28.27
C ARG A 327 -54.95 -0.53 28.46
N ALA A 328 -54.74 -1.66 29.13
CA ALA A 328 -55.80 -2.48 29.66
C ALA A 328 -56.56 -1.64 30.69
N GLY A 329 -57.88 -1.54 30.53
CA GLY A 329 -58.79 -0.91 31.49
C GLY A 329 -59.25 0.50 31.10
N ALA A 330 -60.31 0.57 30.30
CA ALA A 330 -61.52 1.37 30.56
C ALA A 330 -62.32 1.59 29.26
N GLY A 331 -63.55 1.09 29.25
CA GLY A 331 -64.71 1.75 28.63
C GLY A 331 -64.77 1.82 27.11
N ARG A 332 -65.73 1.09 26.54
CA ARG A 332 -66.29 1.33 25.20
C ARG A 332 -66.63 2.81 25.00
N ARG A 333 -65.79 3.52 24.24
CA ARG A 333 -66.22 4.62 23.37
C ARG A 333 -65.57 4.42 22.00
N ARG A 334 -66.30 3.75 21.10
CA ARG A 334 -66.19 3.93 19.65
C ARG A 334 -66.66 5.35 19.36
N ALA A 335 -65.81 6.34 19.59
CA ALA A 335 -65.84 7.57 18.83
C ALA A 335 -64.75 7.42 17.77
N ALA A 336 -65.02 7.83 16.54
CA ALA A 336 -64.02 8.02 15.51
C ALA A 336 -63.01 9.08 16.01
N ALA A 337 -62.07 8.66 16.86
CA ALA A 337 -60.96 9.50 17.26
C ALA A 337 -60.13 9.68 16.00
N ALA A 338 -60.15 10.91 15.46
CA ALA A 338 -59.29 11.33 14.37
C ALA A 338 -57.89 10.72 14.58
N ALA A 339 -57.39 10.01 13.57
CA ALA A 339 -56.12 9.31 13.67
C ALA A 339 -55.05 10.32 14.11
N ALA A 340 -54.55 10.16 15.34
CA ALA A 340 -53.73 11.21 15.96
C ALA A 340 -52.55 11.54 15.04
N ALA A 341 -52.34 12.80 14.66
CA ALA A 341 -51.25 13.16 13.78
C ALA A 341 -49.93 12.83 14.49
N VAL A 342 -49.17 11.87 13.95
CA VAL A 342 -47.89 11.46 14.52
C VAL A 342 -46.75 11.66 13.53
N VAL A 343 -45.56 11.91 14.07
CA VAL A 343 -44.31 11.92 13.31
C VAL A 343 -43.40 10.82 13.84
N PRO A 344 -42.91 9.90 13.02
CA PRO A 344 -41.94 8.92 13.47
C PRO A 344 -40.64 9.60 13.91
N VAL A 345 -40.08 9.11 15.01
CA VAL A 345 -38.76 9.46 15.51
C VAL A 345 -37.87 8.24 15.41
N VAL A 346 -36.72 8.41 14.78
CA VAL A 346 -35.72 7.35 14.64
C VAL A 346 -34.34 7.90 14.98
N GLY A 347 -33.48 7.04 15.53
CA GLY A 347 -32.08 7.40 15.74
C GLY A 347 -31.27 7.39 14.44
N VAL A 348 -30.08 8.00 14.48
CA VAL A 348 -29.12 8.04 13.35
C VAL A 348 -28.53 6.65 13.03
N ALA A 349 -28.65 5.68 13.94
CA ALA A 349 -28.19 4.32 13.74
C ALA A 349 -28.86 3.63 12.53
N SER A 350 -28.07 2.86 11.77
CA SER A 350 -28.48 2.19 10.53
C SER A 350 -29.72 1.31 10.70
N GLY A 351 -29.86 0.59 11.82
CA GLY A 351 -31.02 -0.23 12.14
C GLY A 351 -32.31 0.57 12.36
N SER A 352 -32.21 1.75 12.99
CA SER A 352 -33.37 2.64 13.21
C SER A 352 -33.80 3.30 11.91
N LEU A 353 -32.84 3.76 11.09
CA LEU A 353 -33.11 4.30 9.76
C LEU A 353 -33.72 3.25 8.83
N ALA A 354 -33.21 2.00 8.83
CA ALA A 354 -33.76 0.90 8.02
C ALA A 354 -35.25 0.65 8.31
N ARG A 355 -35.67 0.72 9.59
CA ARG A 355 -37.08 0.55 9.96
C ARG A 355 -37.96 1.64 9.35
N LEU A 356 -37.52 2.90 9.38
CA LEU A 356 -38.23 4.02 8.75
C LEU A 356 -38.28 3.85 7.23
N VAL A 357 -37.12 3.64 6.59
CA VAL A 357 -36.99 3.56 5.13
C VAL A 357 -37.89 2.48 4.54
N ARG A 358 -38.03 1.33 5.23
CA ARG A 358 -38.93 0.27 4.78
C ARG A 358 -40.41 0.67 4.85
N VAL A 359 -40.83 1.47 5.84
CA VAL A 359 -42.20 2.05 5.85
C VAL A 359 -42.36 3.01 4.68
N VAL A 360 -41.40 3.91 4.47
CA VAL A 360 -41.42 4.89 3.35
C VAL A 360 -41.43 4.19 1.99
N SER A 361 -40.81 3.00 1.86
CA SER A 361 -40.83 2.21 0.62
C SER A 361 -42.20 1.64 0.26
N GLY A 362 -43.19 1.73 1.16
CA GLY A 362 -44.58 1.34 0.91
C GLY A 362 -44.78 -0.17 0.76
N ASP A 363 -44.03 -1.00 1.49
CA ASP A 363 -44.11 -2.45 1.37
C ASP A 363 -45.33 -3.08 2.09
N GLY A 364 -46.22 -2.25 2.65
CA GLY A 364 -47.47 -2.68 3.26
C GLY A 364 -47.31 -3.50 4.54
N ARG A 365 -46.13 -3.54 5.18
CA ARG A 365 -45.89 -4.30 6.42
C ARG A 365 -45.95 -3.42 7.67
N TRP A 366 -46.56 -3.93 8.74
CA TRP A 366 -46.57 -3.28 10.05
C TRP A 366 -45.18 -3.23 10.67
N ARG A 367 -44.79 -2.07 11.21
CA ARG A 367 -43.51 -1.87 11.91
C ARG A 367 -43.67 -1.03 13.16
N ARG A 368 -42.93 -1.38 14.20
CA ARG A 368 -42.90 -0.61 15.44
C ARG A 368 -41.87 0.52 15.34
N LEU A 369 -42.35 1.77 15.43
CA LEU A 369 -41.55 2.99 15.48
C LEU A 369 -41.94 3.82 16.70
N ALA A 370 -40.99 4.56 17.26
CA ALA A 370 -41.32 5.62 18.19
C ALA A 370 -41.89 6.82 17.41
N CYS A 371 -42.92 7.49 17.93
CA CYS A 371 -43.54 8.62 17.26
C CYS A 371 -43.86 9.75 18.25
N LEU A 372 -43.69 11.01 17.80
CA LEU A 372 -44.22 12.19 18.47
C LEU A 372 -45.70 12.34 18.15
N ARG A 373 -46.51 12.67 19.15
CA ARG A 373 -47.91 13.04 18.94
C ARG A 373 -47.98 14.55 18.72
N LEU A 374 -48.63 14.97 17.63
CA LEU A 374 -48.81 16.39 17.27
C LEU A 374 -50.15 16.98 17.75
N ASP A 375 -51.00 16.16 18.37
CA ASP A 375 -52.33 16.55 18.88
C ASP A 375 -52.38 16.58 20.42
N ALA A 376 -51.23 16.61 21.09
CA ALA A 376 -51.20 16.69 22.54
C ALA A 376 -51.56 18.13 22.96
N GLU A 377 -52.75 18.30 23.56
CA GLU A 377 -53.03 19.44 24.44
C GLU A 377 -51.85 19.61 25.42
N PRO A 378 -51.34 20.84 25.65
CA PRO A 378 -50.19 21.10 26.50
C PRO A 378 -50.47 20.91 28.01
N GLY A 379 -51.18 19.85 28.40
CA GLY A 379 -51.61 19.59 29.76
C GLY A 379 -51.44 18.13 30.21
N ALA A 380 -50.86 17.97 31.41
CA ALA A 380 -50.97 16.81 32.32
C ALA A 380 -50.02 15.60 32.17
N THR A 381 -48.76 15.81 31.81
CA THR A 381 -47.67 14.99 32.38
C THR A 381 -46.62 15.95 32.94
N GLY A 382 -46.44 15.91 34.27
CA GLY A 382 -45.81 16.95 35.09
C GLY A 382 -44.64 17.67 34.42
N ALA A 383 -44.70 19.00 34.50
CA ALA A 383 -43.55 19.85 34.32
C ALA A 383 -42.39 19.29 35.15
N ARG A 384 -41.35 18.76 34.49
CA ARG A 384 -40.03 19.09 35.01
C ARG A 384 -39.89 20.56 34.63
N GLU A 385 -40.14 21.42 35.61
CA GLU A 385 -39.44 22.71 35.67
C GLU A 385 -37.99 22.41 35.26
N ASP A 386 -37.46 23.16 34.31
CA ASP A 386 -36.01 23.30 34.26
C ASP A 386 -35.62 23.63 35.70
N PRO A 387 -34.80 22.81 36.39
CA PRO A 387 -34.37 23.19 37.70
C PRO A 387 -33.73 24.55 37.50
N ALA A 388 -34.33 25.59 38.11
CA ALA A 388 -33.69 26.89 38.23
C ALA A 388 -32.24 26.60 38.63
N PRO A 389 -31.24 27.31 38.06
CA PRO A 389 -29.86 27.04 38.40
C PRO A 389 -29.76 27.12 39.92
N VAL A 390 -29.61 25.96 40.57
CA VAL A 390 -29.52 25.88 42.01
C VAL A 390 -28.15 26.46 42.32
N GLY A 391 -28.11 27.78 42.46
CA GLY A 391 -27.00 28.48 43.07
C GLY A 391 -26.86 27.92 44.48
N GLY A 392 -25.77 27.22 44.74
CA GLY A 392 -25.38 26.79 46.08
C GLY A 392 -25.03 25.32 46.24
N GLY A 393 -25.22 24.46 45.24
CA GLY A 393 -24.72 23.09 45.31
C GLY A 393 -23.19 23.07 45.22
N SER A 394 -22.51 22.41 46.15
CA SER A 394 -21.04 22.26 46.07
C SER A 394 -20.66 21.54 44.77
N ALA A 395 -19.48 21.81 44.20
CA ALA A 395 -19.03 21.17 42.95
C ALA A 395 -19.07 19.62 43.03
N LEU A 396 -18.86 19.08 44.23
CA LEU A 396 -18.98 17.65 44.51
C LEU A 396 -20.42 17.14 44.36
N GLU A 397 -21.43 17.88 44.84
CA GLU A 397 -22.84 17.51 44.68
C GLU A 397 -23.28 17.49 43.21
N VAL A 398 -22.75 18.41 42.40
CA VAL A 398 -23.00 18.44 40.95
C VAL A 398 -22.42 17.18 40.28
N VAL A 399 -21.18 16.80 40.65
CA VAL A 399 -20.54 15.57 40.15
C VAL A 399 -21.28 14.31 40.62
N GLU A 400 -21.70 14.23 41.88
CA GLU A 400 -22.43 13.07 42.40
C GLU A 400 -23.83 12.92 41.76
N ARG A 401 -24.53 14.03 41.52
CA ARG A 401 -25.82 14.02 40.79
C ARG A 401 -25.63 13.54 39.34
N PHE A 402 -24.56 13.98 38.69
CA PHE A 402 -24.20 13.49 37.36
C PHE A 402 -23.91 11.98 37.41
N ARG A 403 -23.07 11.50 38.33
CA ARG A 403 -22.76 10.06 38.50
C ARG A 403 -24.00 9.21 38.77
N ALA A 404 -24.96 9.72 39.54
CA ALA A 404 -26.19 9.00 39.83
C ALA A 404 -27.09 8.77 38.59
N SER A 405 -26.93 9.59 37.54
CA SER A 405 -27.81 9.57 36.35
C SER A 405 -27.09 9.30 35.04
N ALA A 406 -25.75 9.29 35.05
CA ALA A 406 -24.90 9.10 33.88
C ALA A 406 -24.39 7.66 33.78
N SER A 407 -24.26 7.14 32.56
CA SER A 407 -23.62 5.86 32.29
C SER A 407 -22.16 5.82 32.80
N PRO A 408 -21.63 4.63 33.17
CA PRO A 408 -20.24 4.50 33.62
C PRO A 408 -19.22 5.05 32.60
N THR A 409 -19.46 4.83 31.31
CA THR A 409 -18.63 5.35 30.21
C THR A 409 -18.67 6.89 30.14
N ALA A 410 -19.83 7.51 30.35
CA ALA A 410 -19.94 8.97 30.40
C ALA A 410 -19.25 9.56 31.65
N GLN A 411 -19.27 8.84 32.78
CA GLN A 411 -18.54 9.24 33.98
C GLN A 411 -17.02 9.20 33.77
N GLN A 412 -16.50 8.15 33.16
CA GLN A 412 -15.08 8.05 32.78
C GLN A 412 -14.70 9.13 31.76
N LEU A 413 -15.56 9.38 30.77
CA LEU A 413 -15.33 10.44 29.78
C LEU A 413 -15.24 11.81 30.45
N ALA A 414 -16.16 12.13 31.36
CA ALA A 414 -16.12 13.40 32.11
C ALA A 414 -14.81 13.58 32.88
N ALA A 415 -14.29 12.51 33.50
CA ALA A 415 -13.02 12.54 34.21
C ALA A 415 -11.83 12.81 33.28
N HIS A 416 -11.78 12.17 32.10
CA HIS A 416 -10.73 12.44 31.11
C HIS A 416 -10.82 13.84 30.48
N LEU A 417 -12.04 14.33 30.24
CA LEU A 417 -12.28 15.68 29.73
C LEU A 417 -11.83 16.77 30.72
N ALA A 418 -11.85 16.48 32.03
CA ALA A 418 -11.32 17.39 33.04
C ALA A 418 -9.80 17.64 32.91
N ALA A 419 -9.07 16.79 32.19
CA ALA A 419 -7.63 16.92 31.97
C ALA A 419 -7.22 17.76 30.74
N VAL A 420 -8.17 18.14 29.88
CA VAL A 420 -7.92 18.82 28.58
C VAL A 420 -8.74 20.10 28.42
N PRO A 421 -8.37 20.99 27.47
CA PRO A 421 -9.27 21.99 26.92
C PRO A 421 -10.53 21.34 26.35
N LEU A 422 -11.68 21.99 26.52
CA LEU A 422 -12.97 21.45 26.09
C LEU A 422 -13.42 22.13 24.80
N THR A 423 -12.70 21.95 23.70
CA THR A 423 -13.26 22.26 22.38
C THR A 423 -13.88 20.99 21.79
N LEU A 424 -14.90 21.12 20.95
CA LEU A 424 -15.59 19.95 20.37
C LEU A 424 -14.62 18.98 19.66
N PRO A 425 -13.63 19.43 18.87
CA PRO A 425 -12.65 18.54 18.26
C PRO A 425 -11.80 17.79 19.30
N VAL A 426 -11.35 18.48 20.37
CA VAL A 426 -10.53 17.87 21.43
C VAL A 426 -11.34 16.88 22.25
N MET A 427 -12.59 17.21 22.59
CA MET A 427 -13.48 16.32 23.31
C MET A 427 -13.75 15.04 22.52
N THR A 428 -13.91 15.16 21.20
CA THR A 428 -14.09 14.02 20.29
C THR A 428 -12.80 13.19 20.17
N LEU A 429 -11.63 13.83 20.15
CA LEU A 429 -10.33 13.15 20.19
C LEU A 429 -10.15 12.35 21.48
N VAL A 430 -10.40 12.95 22.65
CA VAL A 430 -10.31 12.28 23.96
C VAL A 430 -11.27 11.09 24.03
N ARG A 431 -12.51 11.28 23.57
CA ARG A 431 -13.51 10.19 23.49
C ARG A 431 -12.95 9.00 22.70
N ARG A 432 -12.45 9.24 21.49
CA ARG A 432 -11.94 8.18 20.60
C ARG A 432 -10.60 7.60 21.05
N SER A 433 -9.73 8.39 21.70
CA SER A 433 -8.39 7.96 22.11
C SER A 433 -8.39 7.13 23.40
N LEU A 434 -9.24 7.47 24.37
CA LEU A 434 -9.26 6.86 25.70
C LEU A 434 -10.39 5.84 25.88
N LEU A 435 -11.53 6.02 25.19
CA LEU A 435 -12.72 5.18 25.37
C LEU A 435 -13.21 4.65 24.02
N ARG A 436 -12.55 3.61 23.48
CA ARG A 436 -12.80 3.10 22.12
C ARG A 436 -14.26 2.68 21.86
N ASP A 437 -14.94 2.11 22.86
CA ASP A 437 -16.34 1.67 22.77
C ASP A 437 -17.35 2.79 23.06
N SER A 438 -16.89 4.02 23.29
CA SER A 438 -17.78 5.14 23.58
C SER A 438 -18.40 5.70 22.30
N GLU A 439 -19.73 5.64 22.22
CA GLU A 439 -20.54 6.34 21.22
C GLU A 439 -20.53 7.87 21.42
N HIS A 440 -20.83 8.65 20.37
CA HIS A 440 -21.00 10.12 20.47
C HIS A 440 -22.10 10.50 21.48
N GLY A 441 -23.05 9.59 21.72
CA GLY A 441 -24.07 9.71 22.75
C GLY A 441 -23.55 9.89 24.18
N HIS A 442 -22.37 9.37 24.51
CA HIS A 442 -21.76 9.56 25.83
C HIS A 442 -21.25 10.99 26.01
N LEU A 443 -20.77 11.63 24.94
CA LEU A 443 -20.39 13.04 24.99
C LEU A 443 -21.61 13.94 25.24
N ALA A 444 -22.73 13.62 24.60
CA ALA A 444 -24.00 14.30 24.84
C ALA A 444 -24.51 14.08 26.27
N GLU A 445 -24.29 12.91 26.85
CA GLU A 445 -24.66 12.61 28.23
C GLU A 445 -23.87 13.46 29.24
N VAL A 446 -22.57 13.69 28.99
CA VAL A 446 -21.71 14.61 29.74
C VAL A 446 -22.21 16.05 29.59
N ALA A 447 -22.42 16.50 28.35
CA ALA A 447 -22.80 17.88 28.07
C ALA A 447 -24.19 18.25 28.59
N LEU A 448 -25.16 17.35 28.45
CA LEU A 448 -26.52 17.50 28.98
C LEU A 448 -26.63 17.05 30.46
N GLY A 449 -25.52 16.62 31.06
CA GLY A 449 -25.44 16.14 32.44
C GLY A 449 -25.40 17.25 33.48
N GLY A 450 -25.39 18.52 33.06
CA GLY A 450 -25.33 19.69 33.94
C GLY A 450 -23.94 19.99 34.49
N LEU A 451 -22.88 19.51 33.83
CA LEU A 451 -21.49 19.76 34.24
C LEU A 451 -20.90 21.03 33.62
N PHE A 452 -21.40 21.45 32.46
CA PHE A 452 -20.89 22.62 31.73
C PHE A 452 -21.67 23.90 32.07
N ALA A 453 -20.98 25.03 31.96
CA ALA A 453 -21.60 26.34 31.95
C ALA A 453 -22.49 26.51 30.69
N PRO A 454 -23.53 27.36 30.72
CA PRO A 454 -24.37 27.63 29.56
C PRO A 454 -23.56 28.19 28.39
N TRP A 455 -23.83 27.74 27.16
CA TRP A 455 -23.17 28.22 25.94
C TRP A 455 -24.15 28.84 24.93
N GLY A 456 -23.73 29.91 24.26
CA GLY A 456 -24.58 30.77 23.41
C GLY A 456 -24.76 30.30 21.96
N ALA A 457 -25.67 30.96 21.22
CA ALA A 457 -26.16 30.54 19.91
C ALA A 457 -25.36 31.02 18.68
N GLU A 458 -24.46 31.99 18.82
CA GLU A 458 -23.74 32.64 17.69
C GLU A 458 -22.24 32.33 17.65
N GLN A 459 -21.86 31.09 17.91
CA GLN A 459 -20.44 30.73 17.96
C GLN A 459 -20.09 29.62 16.96
N ASP A 460 -18.89 29.66 16.42
CA ASP A 460 -18.41 28.64 15.50
C ASP A 460 -18.05 27.36 16.24
N ALA A 461 -18.57 26.20 15.81
CA ALA A 461 -18.45 24.94 16.55
C ALA A 461 -16.99 24.48 16.71
N GLU A 462 -16.08 24.93 15.83
CA GLU A 462 -14.64 24.66 15.92
C GLU A 462 -13.89 25.59 16.88
N GLU A 463 -14.48 26.75 17.21
CA GLU A 463 -13.86 27.81 18.02
C GLU A 463 -14.50 27.96 19.41
N VAL A 464 -15.62 27.26 19.68
CA VAL A 464 -16.26 27.22 21.00
C VAL A 464 -15.42 26.41 21.97
N GLU A 465 -14.94 27.06 23.03
CA GLU A 465 -14.41 26.41 24.22
C GLU A 465 -15.52 26.29 25.26
N PHE A 466 -15.90 25.05 25.59
CA PHE A 466 -16.83 24.76 26.66
C PHE A 466 -16.14 24.93 28.01
N GLU A 467 -16.88 25.34 29.03
CA GLU A 467 -16.35 25.48 30.39
C GLU A 467 -17.13 24.58 31.35
N PHE A 468 -16.42 23.96 32.29
CA PHE A 468 -17.08 23.31 33.43
C PHE A 468 -17.65 24.36 34.38
N LEU A 469 -18.73 24.02 35.09
CA LEU A 469 -19.17 24.82 36.23
C LEU A 469 -18.02 24.97 37.26
N PRO A 470 -17.96 26.09 38.00
CA PRO A 470 -16.88 26.35 38.95
C PRO A 470 -16.63 25.18 39.92
N GLY A 471 -15.37 24.73 40.04
CA GLY A 471 -14.94 23.66 40.95
C GLY A 471 -15.21 22.23 40.45
N VAL A 472 -15.98 22.03 39.38
CA VAL A 472 -16.34 20.69 38.88
C VAL A 472 -15.13 19.99 38.26
N ARG A 473 -14.25 20.72 37.59
CA ARG A 473 -13.01 20.17 36.99
C ARG A 473 -12.10 19.58 38.07
N GLU A 474 -11.92 20.30 39.17
CA GLU A 474 -11.12 19.88 40.33
C GLU A 474 -11.75 18.69 41.03
N ALA A 475 -13.07 18.70 41.21
CA ALA A 475 -13.81 17.59 41.80
C ALA A 475 -13.72 16.31 40.95
N LEU A 476 -13.76 16.42 39.62
CA LEU A 476 -13.58 15.28 38.71
C LEU A 476 -12.15 14.72 38.75
N LEU A 477 -11.13 15.58 38.75
CA LEU A 477 -9.72 15.18 38.82
C LEU A 477 -9.33 14.59 40.19
N GLY A 478 -9.93 15.07 41.28
CA GLY A 478 -9.63 14.61 42.64
C GLY A 478 -10.40 13.36 43.09
N SER A 479 -11.47 12.97 42.39
CA SER A 479 -12.36 11.87 42.81
C SER A 479 -12.15 10.56 42.04
N GLN A 480 -11.45 10.58 40.91
CA GLN A 480 -11.00 9.37 40.23
C GLN A 480 -9.51 9.20 40.42
N LEU A 481 -9.16 8.16 41.20
CA LEU A 481 -7.82 7.68 41.54
C LEU A 481 -7.16 8.44 42.71
N ARG A 482 -6.68 7.68 43.71
CA ARG A 482 -5.69 8.14 44.69
C ARG A 482 -4.32 8.37 44.01
N GLY A 483 -4.33 9.06 42.87
CA GLY A 483 -3.20 9.23 41.96
C GLY A 483 -2.92 10.71 41.71
N ASP A 484 -1.69 10.99 41.31
CA ASP A 484 -1.21 12.33 40.99
C ASP A 484 -2.01 12.92 39.80
N VAL A 485 -2.64 14.07 39.98
CA VAL A 485 -3.37 14.81 38.92
C VAL A 485 -2.47 15.08 37.71
N ALA A 486 -1.16 15.22 37.93
CA ALA A 486 -0.17 15.34 36.86
C ALA A 486 -0.11 14.07 36.00
N ALA A 487 -0.21 12.88 36.61
CA ALA A 487 -0.19 11.61 35.90
C ALA A 487 -1.43 11.41 35.02
N VAL A 488 -2.62 11.80 35.50
CA VAL A 488 -3.86 11.72 34.69
C VAL A 488 -3.79 12.69 33.51
N ARG A 489 -3.31 13.91 33.73
CA ARG A 489 -3.11 14.89 32.65
C ARG A 489 -2.10 14.42 31.62
N GLU A 490 -1.01 13.83 32.05
CA GLU A 490 0.01 13.31 31.15
C GLU A 490 -0.48 12.10 30.37
N LEU A 491 -1.18 11.17 31.02
CA LEU A 491 -1.80 10.02 30.36
C LEU A 491 -2.75 10.47 29.25
N VAL A 492 -3.65 11.42 29.52
CA VAL A 492 -4.60 11.91 28.52
C VAL A 492 -3.88 12.60 27.36
N ARG A 493 -2.91 13.47 27.63
CA ARG A 493 -2.13 14.15 26.57
C ARG A 493 -1.34 13.18 25.70
N ARG A 494 -0.67 12.20 26.32
CA ARG A 494 0.09 11.16 25.62
C ARG A 494 -0.84 10.36 24.72
N ARG A 495 -2.01 9.97 25.26
CA ARG A 495 -2.98 9.15 24.54
C ARG A 495 -3.59 9.87 23.34
N VAL A 496 -3.87 11.16 23.49
CA VAL A 496 -4.35 12.02 22.40
C VAL A 496 -3.24 12.24 21.36
N TRP A 497 -1.99 12.49 21.79
CA TRP A 497 -0.83 12.59 20.89
C TRP A 497 -0.65 11.33 20.04
N GLU A 498 -0.70 10.15 20.66
CA GLU A 498 -0.60 8.87 19.97
C GLU A 498 -1.73 8.71 18.97
N PHE A 499 -2.98 8.94 19.39
CA PHE A 499 -4.15 8.84 18.51
C PHE A 499 -4.05 9.80 17.32
N MET A 500 -3.57 11.03 17.52
CA MET A 500 -3.38 11.97 16.42
C MET A 500 -2.24 11.57 15.49
N SER A 501 -1.13 11.07 16.02
CA SER A 501 0.02 10.64 15.22
C SER A 501 -0.34 9.44 14.34
N ARG A 502 -1.16 8.55 14.90
CA ARG A 502 -1.78 7.39 14.28
C ARG A 502 -2.73 7.68 13.13
N ASN A 503 -3.52 8.74 13.27
CA ASN A 503 -4.60 9.04 12.34
C ASN A 503 -4.25 10.18 11.35
N ARG A 504 -2.97 10.51 11.17
CA ARG A 504 -2.52 11.53 10.21
C ARG A 504 -2.96 11.19 8.79
N GLY A 505 -3.52 12.16 8.07
CA GLY A 505 -3.98 11.99 6.69
C GLY A 505 -5.33 11.30 6.52
N THR A 506 -6.01 10.92 7.62
CA THR A 506 -7.34 10.29 7.57
C THR A 506 -8.42 11.26 8.06
N GLY A 507 -9.21 11.81 7.13
CA GLY A 507 -10.43 12.59 7.45
C GLY A 507 -10.31 14.12 7.36
N PRO A 508 -11.39 14.86 7.67
CA PRO A 508 -11.38 16.32 7.65
C PRO A 508 -10.47 16.87 8.75
N ASP A 509 -9.78 17.99 8.51
CA ASP A 509 -8.87 18.57 9.51
C ASP A 509 -9.57 19.60 10.43
N PHE A 510 -9.00 19.87 11.60
CA PHE A 510 -9.29 21.05 12.43
C PHE A 510 -8.00 21.83 12.75
N SER A 511 -8.13 23.11 13.11
CA SER A 511 -6.98 23.99 13.39
C SER A 511 -6.48 23.85 14.83
N ALA A 512 -5.16 23.77 15.00
CA ALA A 512 -4.48 23.82 16.30
C ALA A 512 -3.19 24.64 16.21
N ILE A 513 -2.61 24.96 17.37
CA ILE A 513 -1.34 25.67 17.49
C ILE A 513 -0.28 24.69 17.99
N ARG A 514 0.77 24.47 17.21
CA ARG A 514 1.95 23.69 17.58
C ARG A 514 3.00 24.60 18.20
N VAL A 515 3.44 24.28 19.41
CA VAL A 515 4.55 24.94 20.10
C VAL A 515 5.69 23.93 20.22
N ALA A 516 6.85 24.24 19.63
CA ALA A 516 8.07 23.45 19.76
C ALA A 516 9.06 24.16 20.69
N ALA A 517 10.11 23.47 21.15
CA ALA A 517 11.18 24.10 21.93
C ALA A 517 11.84 25.24 21.12
N GLY A 518 11.80 26.47 21.65
CA GLY A 518 12.28 27.70 20.98
C GLY A 518 11.18 28.75 20.74
N ARG A 519 11.58 29.98 20.36
CA ARG A 519 10.66 31.12 20.11
C ARG A 519 10.04 31.13 18.70
N ALA A 520 10.00 30.00 18.01
CA ALA A 520 9.51 29.92 16.63
C ALA A 520 7.98 29.85 16.58
N GLY A 521 7.32 30.87 16.05
CA GLY A 521 5.87 30.86 15.84
C GLY A 521 5.25 32.25 15.64
N ARG A 522 4.20 32.33 14.80
CA ARG A 522 3.50 33.59 14.50
C ARG A 522 2.28 33.83 15.42
N ARG A 523 1.73 32.80 16.08
CA ARG A 523 0.56 32.93 16.96
C ARG A 523 0.94 32.84 18.43
N ARG A 524 0.36 33.71 19.26
CA ARG A 524 0.50 33.68 20.72
C ARG A 524 -0.40 32.60 21.32
N VAL A 525 0.09 31.93 22.36
CA VAL A 525 -0.67 31.02 23.21
C VAL A 525 -0.80 31.71 24.58
N ALA A 526 -2.00 31.74 25.16
CA ALA A 526 -2.25 32.38 26.44
C ALA A 526 -1.48 31.71 27.58
N ASP A 527 -0.95 32.52 28.50
CA ASP A 527 -0.27 32.04 29.72
C ASP A 527 -1.30 31.38 30.64
N GLY A 528 -1.31 30.04 30.64
CA GLY A 528 -2.30 29.22 31.35
C GLY A 528 -3.10 28.27 30.47
N ALA A 529 -3.01 28.38 29.14
CA ALA A 529 -3.65 27.43 28.23
C ALA A 529 -3.14 26.00 28.48
N LEU A 530 -4.06 25.04 28.53
CA LEU A 530 -3.70 23.63 28.69
C LEU A 530 -3.35 23.04 27.31
N PRO A 531 -2.21 22.34 27.16
CA PRO A 531 -1.98 21.55 25.96
C PRO A 531 -2.91 20.34 25.96
N PHE A 532 -3.56 20.07 24.83
CA PHE A 532 -4.40 18.87 24.68
C PHE A 532 -3.59 17.64 24.23
N ALA A 533 -2.40 17.85 23.68
CA ALA A 533 -1.47 16.80 23.29
C ALA A 533 -0.02 17.25 23.49
N ALA A 534 0.85 16.32 23.89
CA ALA A 534 2.30 16.54 24.03
C ALA A 534 3.05 15.30 23.52
N GLY A 535 4.05 15.49 22.68
CA GLY A 535 4.95 14.42 22.23
C GLY A 535 6.18 14.29 23.14
N PRO A 536 6.85 13.13 23.22
CA PRO A 536 8.08 13.00 24.00
C PRO A 536 9.17 14.00 23.54
N PRO A 537 10.13 14.39 24.41
CA PRO A 537 11.23 15.27 24.00
C PRO A 537 12.05 14.64 22.86
N PRO A 538 12.55 15.43 21.89
CA PRO A 538 13.51 14.93 20.92
C PRO A 538 14.80 14.48 21.64
N ASP A 539 15.35 13.37 21.16
CA ASP A 539 16.18 12.41 21.89
C ASP A 539 17.47 12.98 22.52
N LEU A 540 17.77 12.58 23.76
CA LEU A 540 19.06 12.82 24.43
C LEU A 540 20.05 11.63 24.29
N GLU A 541 19.66 10.53 23.64
CA GLU A 541 20.56 9.44 23.25
C GLU A 541 20.22 8.93 21.83
N PRO A 542 21.23 8.65 20.97
CA PRO A 542 20.99 7.97 19.69
C PRO A 542 20.46 6.56 19.97
N GLY A 543 19.14 6.39 19.82
CA GLY A 543 18.45 5.11 19.99
C GLY A 543 18.45 4.28 18.70
N LEU A 544 18.01 3.02 18.82
CA LEU A 544 17.89 2.10 17.69
C LEU A 544 16.45 2.05 17.15
N ARG A 545 15.65 3.09 17.39
CA ARG A 545 14.22 3.17 17.02
C ARG A 545 13.94 2.91 15.54
N ASP A 546 14.82 3.37 14.65
CA ASP A 546 14.67 3.21 13.20
C ASP A 546 15.02 1.77 12.77
N ARG A 547 15.54 0.96 13.71
CA ARG A 547 15.88 -0.45 13.52
C ARG A 547 14.81 -1.38 14.09
N VAL A 548 13.69 -0.85 14.56
CA VAL A 548 12.59 -1.64 15.14
C VAL A 548 11.55 -1.93 14.06
N VAL A 549 11.30 -3.21 13.81
CA VAL A 549 10.35 -3.68 12.79
C VAL A 549 9.30 -4.59 13.42
N ARG A 550 8.15 -4.76 12.79
CA ARG A 550 7.16 -5.73 13.27
C ARG A 550 7.33 -7.08 12.64
N VAL A 551 7.10 -8.11 13.42
CA VAL A 551 7.12 -9.50 12.96
C VAL A 551 5.73 -10.10 13.15
N ARG A 552 5.19 -10.67 12.07
CA ARG A 552 3.93 -11.41 12.06
C ARG A 552 4.19 -12.83 11.58
N TYR A 553 3.61 -13.83 12.22
CA TYR A 553 3.73 -15.22 11.78
C TYR A 553 2.45 -15.67 11.05
N GLU A 554 2.61 -16.61 10.12
CA GLU A 554 1.51 -17.19 9.37
C GLU A 554 0.55 -17.98 10.27
N GLY A 555 -0.76 -17.75 10.13
CA GLY A 555 -1.80 -18.49 10.87
C GLY A 555 -2.08 -18.03 12.30
N THR A 556 -1.34 -17.07 12.86
CA THR A 556 -1.63 -16.47 14.18
C THR A 556 -2.50 -15.20 14.03
N PRO A 557 -3.71 -15.14 14.62
CA PRO A 557 -4.36 -13.85 14.86
C PRO A 557 -3.52 -13.07 15.89
N GLU A 558 -3.46 -11.74 15.75
CA GLU A 558 -2.69 -10.78 16.57
C GLU A 558 -2.47 -11.21 18.03
N PRO A 559 -1.23 -11.08 18.58
CA PRO A 559 -0.41 -9.86 18.48
C PRO A 559 0.89 -10.01 17.68
N GLN A 560 1.35 -8.91 17.10
CA GLN A 560 2.56 -8.84 16.27
C GLN A 560 3.78 -8.55 17.16
N GLU A 561 4.68 -9.52 17.29
CA GLU A 561 5.96 -9.32 17.99
C GLU A 561 6.80 -8.24 17.29
N VAL A 562 7.84 -7.78 17.96
CA VAL A 562 8.78 -6.80 17.41
C VAL A 562 10.11 -7.47 17.12
N GLY A 563 10.78 -7.06 16.05
CA GLY A 563 12.13 -7.48 15.74
C GLY A 563 13.08 -6.28 15.71
N THR A 564 14.35 -6.58 15.94
CA THR A 564 15.48 -5.65 15.86
C THR A 564 16.28 -5.93 14.59
N LEU A 565 16.43 -4.93 13.72
CA LEU A 565 17.24 -5.00 12.51
C LEU A 565 18.74 -4.98 12.83
N LEU A 566 19.41 -6.11 12.63
CA LEU A 566 20.86 -6.23 12.77
C LEU A 566 21.60 -5.81 11.48
N THR A 567 20.98 -6.06 10.32
CA THR A 567 21.37 -5.56 8.98
C THR A 567 20.12 -5.10 8.23
N PRO A 568 20.21 -4.52 7.01
CA PRO A 568 19.01 -4.19 6.22
C PRO A 568 18.07 -5.39 5.96
N ARG A 569 18.54 -6.64 6.11
CA ARG A 569 17.73 -7.86 5.87
C ARG A 569 17.61 -8.80 7.05
N LEU A 570 18.49 -8.69 8.06
CA LEU A 570 18.46 -9.56 9.24
C LEU A 570 17.68 -8.92 10.39
N VAL A 571 16.70 -9.65 10.89
CA VAL A 571 15.81 -9.25 11.98
C VAL A 571 15.92 -10.26 13.13
N LEU A 572 16.25 -9.78 14.32
CA LEU A 572 16.29 -10.57 15.55
C LEU A 572 15.01 -10.34 16.37
N THR A 573 14.26 -11.40 16.67
CA THR A 573 12.97 -11.32 17.38
C THR A 573 12.83 -12.44 18.43
N VAL A 574 11.81 -12.39 19.28
CA VAL A 574 11.53 -13.41 20.31
C VAL A 574 10.05 -13.73 20.39
N GLY A 575 9.72 -15.02 20.53
CA GLY A 575 8.31 -15.45 20.52
C GLY A 575 7.88 -16.56 21.45
N ASP A 576 6.57 -16.71 21.60
CA ASP A 576 5.93 -17.71 22.48
C ASP A 576 5.49 -18.98 21.74
N THR A 577 5.09 -18.83 20.48
CA THR A 577 4.56 -19.92 19.66
C THR A 577 5.69 -20.85 19.21
N ARG A 578 5.41 -22.17 19.14
CA ARG A 578 6.34 -23.10 18.52
C ARG A 578 6.28 -22.83 17.02
N PHE A 579 7.33 -22.25 16.48
CA PHE A 579 7.41 -21.90 15.08
C PHE A 579 7.60 -23.18 14.25
N PRO A 580 6.69 -23.54 13.34
CA PRO A 580 6.95 -24.59 12.37
C PRO A 580 8.17 -24.21 11.52
N ARG A 581 9.05 -25.16 11.21
CA ARG A 581 10.27 -24.91 10.42
C ARG A 581 10.02 -24.25 9.06
N ASP A 582 8.80 -24.39 8.55
CA ASP A 582 8.38 -23.93 7.23
C ASP A 582 7.45 -22.70 7.29
N ALA A 583 7.21 -22.14 8.49
CA ALA A 583 6.31 -21.00 8.62
C ALA A 583 6.98 -19.72 8.08
N VAL A 584 6.23 -18.95 7.29
CA VAL A 584 6.71 -17.66 6.78
C VAL A 584 6.44 -16.60 7.84
N ALA A 585 7.51 -15.94 8.29
CA ALA A 585 7.39 -14.72 9.07
C ALA A 585 7.28 -13.55 8.10
N TRP A 586 6.46 -12.56 8.40
CA TRP A 586 6.30 -11.36 7.61
C TRP A 586 6.82 -10.20 8.45
N VAL A 587 7.80 -9.47 7.94
CA VAL A 587 8.30 -8.28 8.60
C VAL A 587 7.66 -7.06 7.97
N ARG A 588 6.98 -6.25 8.77
CA ARG A 588 6.40 -4.99 8.31
C ARG A 588 7.35 -3.84 8.62
N ALA A 589 7.97 -3.30 7.57
CA ALA A 589 8.81 -2.11 7.62
C ALA A 589 8.18 -1.01 6.74
N TYR A 590 7.94 0.17 7.32
CA TYR A 590 7.40 1.35 6.64
C TYR A 590 6.23 1.06 5.66
N ASP A 591 5.23 0.30 6.14
CA ASP A 591 4.02 -0.14 5.42
C ASP A 591 4.14 -1.24 4.34
N ARG A 592 5.32 -1.83 4.16
CA ARG A 592 5.52 -3.02 3.31
C ARG A 592 5.63 -4.27 4.20
N GLU A 593 4.85 -5.31 3.90
CA GLU A 593 5.09 -6.64 4.48
C GLU A 593 6.06 -7.40 3.57
N ILE A 594 7.23 -7.72 4.10
CA ILE A 594 8.26 -8.46 3.40
C ILE A 594 8.31 -9.88 3.99
N PRO A 595 8.20 -10.93 3.16
CA PRO A 595 8.37 -12.29 3.64
C PRO A 595 9.78 -12.49 4.16
N CYS A 596 9.88 -13.24 5.25
CA CYS A 596 11.10 -13.58 5.94
C CYS A 596 11.10 -15.04 6.31
N ARG A 597 12.26 -15.67 6.18
CA ARG A 597 12.52 -17.04 6.64
C ARG A 597 13.38 -17.02 7.88
N ALA A 598 13.11 -17.92 8.83
CA ALA A 598 13.98 -18.10 9.97
C ALA A 598 15.30 -18.76 9.52
N VAL A 599 16.42 -18.08 9.73
CA VAL A 599 17.77 -18.59 9.44
C VAL A 599 18.47 -19.14 10.68
N TRP A 600 17.97 -18.81 11.88
CA TRP A 600 18.37 -19.43 13.14
C TRP A 600 17.28 -19.27 14.20
N TRP A 601 17.20 -20.18 15.16
CA TRP A 601 16.32 -20.06 16.33
C TRP A 601 16.84 -20.83 17.55
N ASP A 602 16.44 -20.39 18.75
CA ASP A 602 16.62 -21.10 20.02
C ASP A 602 15.23 -21.47 20.57
N ASP A 603 14.96 -22.77 20.73
CA ASP A 603 13.69 -23.27 21.25
C ASP A 603 13.59 -23.22 22.79
N ALA A 604 14.71 -22.93 23.48
CA ALA A 604 14.72 -22.73 24.92
C ALA A 604 13.99 -21.43 25.29
N PRO A 605 13.12 -21.40 26.30
CA PRO A 605 12.45 -20.18 26.73
C PRO A 605 13.47 -19.20 27.38
N PRO A 606 13.53 -17.92 26.96
CA PRO A 606 12.69 -17.30 25.92
C PRO A 606 13.13 -17.69 24.50
N ARG A 607 12.16 -18.06 23.65
CA ARG A 607 12.51 -18.48 22.28
C ARG A 607 12.93 -17.29 21.45
N VAL A 608 14.01 -17.45 20.71
CA VAL A 608 14.61 -16.39 19.89
C VAL A 608 14.65 -16.84 18.44
N PHE A 609 14.39 -15.92 17.51
CA PHE A 609 14.45 -16.17 16.08
C PHE A 609 15.31 -15.11 15.40
N LEU A 610 16.17 -15.55 14.49
CA LEU A 610 16.86 -14.69 13.53
C LEU A 610 16.21 -14.92 12.17
N LEU A 611 15.59 -13.87 11.63
CA LEU A 611 14.84 -13.89 10.38
C LEU A 611 15.63 -13.17 9.30
N LEU A 612 15.63 -13.73 8.09
CA LEU A 612 16.18 -13.10 6.90
C LEU A 612 15.03 -12.68 5.98
N ALA A 613 14.96 -11.39 5.67
CA ALA A 613 14.00 -10.82 4.73
C ALA A 613 14.40 -11.06 3.27
N ASP A 614 13.41 -11.28 2.43
CA ASP A 614 13.60 -11.50 0.99
C ASP A 614 14.00 -10.22 0.23
N GLU A 615 13.86 -9.05 0.85
CA GLU A 615 14.32 -7.74 0.36
C GLU A 615 14.93 -6.90 1.50
N ASP A 616 15.61 -5.79 1.17
CA ASP A 616 16.07 -4.81 2.17
C ASP A 616 14.88 -4.12 2.84
N LEU A 617 14.80 -4.22 4.17
CA LEU A 617 13.76 -3.63 5.02
C LEU A 617 13.98 -2.12 5.28
N MET A 618 15.18 -1.62 4.99
CA MET A 618 15.55 -0.20 5.08
C MET A 618 16.32 0.24 3.84
N ASP A 619 16.18 1.51 3.48
CA ASP A 619 16.98 2.14 2.43
C ASP A 619 18.49 2.00 2.76
N PRO A 620 19.31 1.41 1.86
CA PRO A 620 20.76 1.31 2.05
C PRO A 620 21.44 2.66 2.27
N ALA A 621 20.91 3.75 1.71
CA ALA A 621 21.44 5.11 1.90
C ALA A 621 21.16 5.66 3.32
N ALA A 622 20.11 5.16 3.99
CA ALA A 622 19.81 5.48 5.39
C ALA A 622 20.60 4.62 6.38
N TRP A 623 21.43 3.69 5.90
CA TRP A 623 22.28 2.81 6.71
C TRP A 623 23.74 3.29 6.71
N PRO A 624 24.18 4.04 7.73
CA PRO A 624 25.58 4.43 7.85
C PRO A 624 26.43 3.19 8.20
N GLU A 625 27.27 2.78 7.26
CA GLU A 625 28.25 1.68 7.29
C GLU A 625 27.76 0.23 7.09
N PRO A 626 28.39 -0.58 6.20
CA PRO A 626 27.89 -1.90 5.80
C PRO A 626 28.14 -3.03 6.82
N ALA A 627 28.39 -2.72 8.10
CA ALA A 627 28.58 -3.70 9.16
C ALA A 627 27.27 -3.95 9.97
N PRO A 628 27.06 -5.16 10.52
CA PRO A 628 25.98 -5.40 11.46
C PRO A 628 26.12 -4.52 12.71
N LEU A 629 25.00 -4.20 13.36
CA LEU A 629 24.95 -3.41 14.61
C LEU A 629 26.07 -3.79 15.58
N PRO A 630 26.87 -2.83 16.09
CA PRO A 630 27.86 -3.13 17.11
C PRO A 630 27.17 -3.56 18.40
N TRP A 631 27.60 -4.71 18.92
CA TRP A 631 27.18 -5.21 20.24
C TRP A 631 28.04 -4.57 21.32
N ALA A 632 27.39 -4.10 22.39
CA ALA A 632 28.10 -3.45 23.48
C ALA A 632 29.08 -4.43 24.16
N GLN A 633 30.37 -4.07 24.22
CA GLN A 633 31.39 -4.90 24.87
C GLN A 633 31.52 -4.64 26.38
N ALA A 634 31.02 -3.50 26.87
CA ALA A 634 31.11 -3.08 28.27
C ALA A 634 29.95 -3.62 29.13
N ASP A 635 30.21 -3.88 30.42
CA ASP A 635 29.20 -4.33 31.40
C ASP A 635 28.34 -3.13 31.84
N PRO A 636 27.02 -3.07 31.52
CA PRO A 636 26.18 -1.87 31.68
C PRO A 636 25.74 -1.61 33.14
N ARG A 637 26.63 -1.78 34.12
CA ARG A 637 26.29 -1.87 35.56
C ARG A 637 25.80 -0.58 36.24
N ALA A 638 25.58 0.53 35.55
CA ALA A 638 25.13 1.77 36.20
C ALA A 638 24.51 2.82 35.26
N ALA A 639 24.21 2.48 34.01
CA ALA A 639 23.78 3.46 33.03
C ALA A 639 22.30 3.31 32.67
N PRO A 640 21.57 4.43 32.43
CA PRO A 640 20.24 4.35 31.85
C PRO A 640 20.35 3.63 30.50
N VAL A 641 19.48 2.65 30.29
CA VAL A 641 19.36 1.96 29.01
C VAL A 641 18.07 2.35 28.34
N ARG A 642 18.08 2.37 27.02
CA ARG A 642 16.92 2.66 26.19
C ARG A 642 16.35 1.38 25.61
N VAL A 643 15.03 1.24 25.69
CA VAL A 643 14.26 0.15 25.11
C VAL A 643 13.39 0.73 24.01
N ASP A 644 13.67 0.38 22.76
CA ASP A 644 12.83 0.80 21.64
C ASP A 644 11.78 -0.30 21.32
N GLY A 645 10.56 0.11 20.99
CA GLY A 645 9.44 -0.76 20.65
C GLY A 645 8.56 -0.13 19.59
N VAL A 646 7.45 -0.79 19.26
CA VAL A 646 6.48 -0.28 18.27
C VAL A 646 5.05 -0.47 18.73
N THR A 647 4.22 0.49 18.34
CA THR A 647 2.77 0.43 18.57
C THR A 647 2.09 -0.56 17.62
N ASP A 648 0.90 -1.08 17.96
CA ASP A 648 -0.08 -1.76 17.05
C ASP A 648 -0.34 -1.03 15.73
N GLN A 649 -0.01 0.25 15.62
CA GLN A 649 -0.14 1.04 14.39
C GLN A 649 1.17 1.38 13.66
N GLY A 650 2.32 1.13 14.28
CA GLY A 650 3.60 0.99 13.59
C GLY A 650 4.55 2.09 13.95
N HIS A 651 4.06 3.05 14.73
CA HIS A 651 4.85 4.13 15.27
C HIS A 651 5.91 3.58 16.24
N PRO A 652 7.17 4.02 16.09
CA PRO A 652 8.22 3.71 17.05
C PRO A 652 7.96 4.43 18.38
N ILE A 653 8.34 3.80 19.47
CA ILE A 653 8.27 4.33 20.83
C ILE A 653 9.51 3.88 21.60
N ALA A 654 9.89 4.62 22.64
CA ALA A 654 11.02 4.26 23.48
C ALA A 654 10.71 4.47 24.96
N LEU A 655 11.24 3.60 25.79
CA LEU A 655 11.28 3.72 27.24
C LEU A 655 12.73 3.76 27.70
N THR A 656 13.04 4.52 28.74
CA THR A 656 14.31 4.38 29.46
C THR A 656 14.10 3.52 30.71
N GLY A 657 15.14 2.78 31.12
CA GLY A 657 15.10 2.07 32.38
C GLY A 657 16.48 1.81 33.01
N GLU A 658 16.47 1.40 34.28
CA GLU A 658 17.67 1.01 35.04
C GLU A 658 17.80 -0.53 35.11
N VAL A 659 19.00 -1.02 34.77
CA VAL A 659 19.32 -2.46 34.77
C VAL A 659 19.66 -2.93 36.18
N VAL A 660 19.00 -4.00 36.64
CA VAL A 660 19.30 -4.71 37.89
C VAL A 660 19.62 -6.16 37.53
N ARG A 661 20.69 -6.72 38.11
CA ARG A 661 21.01 -8.13 37.87
C ARG A 661 20.07 -9.06 38.64
N TYR A 662 19.57 -10.05 37.92
CA TYR A 662 19.14 -11.32 38.48
C TYR A 662 20.36 -12.25 38.53
N GLU A 663 20.72 -12.77 39.70
CA GLU A 663 21.87 -13.68 39.83
C GLU A 663 21.55 -15.04 39.21
N GLY A 664 22.22 -15.36 38.09
CA GLY A 664 22.30 -16.72 37.55
C GLY A 664 21.30 -17.08 36.46
N ASP A 665 21.31 -16.38 35.31
CA ASP A 665 21.04 -16.96 33.99
C ASP A 665 21.26 -15.94 32.86
N ARG A 666 21.12 -16.37 31.60
CA ARG A 666 21.36 -15.63 30.32
C ARG A 666 20.66 -14.26 30.17
N ASN A 667 19.85 -13.83 31.12
CA ASN A 667 18.91 -12.70 31.05
C ASN A 667 19.26 -11.57 32.04
N GLY A 668 18.89 -10.34 31.68
CA GLY A 668 18.95 -9.15 32.56
C GLY A 668 17.56 -8.61 32.88
N GLU A 669 17.39 -7.99 34.05
CA GLU A 669 16.11 -7.43 34.51
C GLU A 669 16.15 -5.88 34.53
N LEU A 670 15.07 -5.26 34.09
CA LEU A 670 14.84 -3.81 34.11
C LEU A 670 13.72 -3.51 35.11
N VAL A 671 14.06 -2.81 36.18
CA VAL A 671 13.18 -2.69 37.37
C VAL A 671 12.60 -1.29 37.54
N ARG A 672 13.16 -0.27 36.89
CA ARG A 672 12.63 1.10 36.92
C ARG A 672 12.48 1.65 35.52
N LEU A 673 11.28 1.53 34.96
CA LEU A 673 10.93 2.07 33.65
C LEU A 673 10.43 3.51 33.77
N SER A 674 10.73 4.34 32.77
CA SER A 674 10.20 5.71 32.64
C SER A 674 8.67 5.80 32.54
N ALA A 675 8.01 4.73 32.08
CA ALA A 675 6.54 4.60 32.04
C ALA A 675 6.13 3.12 31.99
N GLU A 676 4.89 2.83 32.40
CA GLU A 676 4.30 1.50 32.24
C GLU A 676 4.14 1.16 30.74
N PRO A 677 4.54 -0.04 30.29
CA PRO A 677 4.36 -0.48 28.91
C PRO A 677 2.87 -0.66 28.59
N GLU A 678 2.37 0.04 27.57
CA GLU A 678 0.96 -0.05 27.23
C GLU A 678 0.61 -1.37 26.54
N THR A 679 -0.61 -1.86 26.72
CA THR A 679 -1.06 -3.19 26.29
C THR A 679 -0.99 -3.49 24.78
N TRP A 680 -1.07 -2.45 23.94
CA TRP A 680 -0.98 -2.54 22.47
C TRP A 680 0.44 -2.24 21.96
N THR A 681 1.36 -1.92 22.88
CA THR A 681 2.74 -1.60 22.54
C THR A 681 3.55 -2.88 22.63
N HIS A 682 4.16 -3.25 21.53
CA HIS A 682 5.02 -4.40 21.50
C HIS A 682 6.45 -3.93 21.80
N TYR A 683 6.97 -4.38 22.94
CA TYR A 683 8.38 -4.23 23.32
C TYR A 683 9.14 -5.54 23.17
N ARG A 684 8.42 -6.66 23.14
CA ARG A 684 8.97 -7.99 23.03
C ARG A 684 9.65 -8.18 21.66
N GLY A 685 10.95 -8.41 21.70
CA GLY A 685 11.92 -8.51 20.60
C GLY A 685 12.48 -7.16 20.12
N GLY A 686 12.10 -6.07 20.80
CA GLY A 686 12.70 -4.74 20.63
C GLY A 686 14.10 -4.63 21.27
N PRO A 687 14.96 -3.73 20.76
CA PRO A 687 16.34 -3.60 21.20
C PRO A 687 16.44 -2.88 22.54
N VAL A 688 17.34 -3.39 23.38
CA VAL A 688 17.87 -2.69 24.55
C VAL A 688 19.24 -2.14 24.16
N SER A 689 19.39 -0.83 24.23
CA SER A 689 20.60 -0.12 23.78
C SER A 689 21.14 0.83 24.84
N HIS A 690 22.44 1.11 24.74
CA HIS A 690 23.12 2.15 25.51
C HIS A 690 24.17 2.81 24.62
N GLY A 691 24.13 4.14 24.52
CA GLY A 691 25.06 4.88 23.65
C GLY A 691 24.97 4.51 22.16
N GLY A 692 23.82 3.98 21.70
CA GLY A 692 23.63 3.50 20.33
C GLY A 692 24.15 2.08 20.04
N GLU A 693 24.76 1.40 21.03
CA GLU A 693 25.19 -0.01 20.90
C GLU A 693 24.10 -0.96 21.42
N LEU A 694 23.98 -2.14 20.80
CA LEU A 694 22.99 -3.14 21.18
C LEU A 694 23.49 -3.95 22.40
N ILE A 695 22.76 -3.87 23.51
CA ILE A 695 23.02 -4.65 24.73
C ILE A 695 22.27 -5.98 24.70
N GLY A 696 21.05 -6.01 24.16
CA GLY A 696 20.20 -7.19 24.18
C GLY A 696 18.81 -6.93 23.58
N ILE A 697 17.92 -7.90 23.71
CA ILE A 697 16.54 -7.83 23.20
C ILE A 697 15.53 -8.17 24.30
N VAL A 698 14.44 -7.43 24.42
CA VAL A 698 13.41 -7.67 25.45
C VAL A 698 12.66 -8.96 25.14
N HIS A 699 12.50 -9.87 26.09
CA HIS A 699 11.70 -11.08 25.90
C HIS A 699 10.55 -11.24 26.87
N GLY A 700 10.58 -10.56 28.01
CA GLY A 700 9.51 -10.54 29.00
C GLY A 700 9.08 -9.12 29.30
N VAL A 701 7.76 -8.89 29.34
CA VAL A 701 7.17 -7.58 29.65
C VAL A 701 6.14 -7.77 30.75
N TRP A 702 6.31 -7.06 31.86
CA TRP A 702 5.35 -6.92 32.95
C TRP A 702 4.99 -5.45 33.12
N PRO A 703 3.89 -5.12 33.83
CA PRO A 703 3.47 -3.73 34.05
C PRO A 703 4.55 -2.84 34.70
N ASP A 704 5.38 -3.41 35.58
CA ASP A 704 6.36 -2.70 36.40
C ASP A 704 7.82 -3.05 36.06
N ARG A 705 8.08 -4.06 35.21
CA ARG A 705 9.43 -4.52 34.87
C ARG A 705 9.52 -5.15 33.47
N MET A 706 10.71 -5.15 32.89
CA MET A 706 11.01 -5.89 31.65
C MET A 706 12.21 -6.81 31.86
N VAL A 707 12.26 -7.93 31.13
CA VAL A 707 13.41 -8.83 31.12
C VAL A 707 13.91 -8.95 29.69
N PHE A 708 15.21 -8.83 29.50
CA PHE A 708 15.87 -8.89 28.21
C PHE A 708 16.96 -9.96 28.17
N LEU A 709 17.18 -10.53 27.00
CA LEU A 709 18.22 -11.50 26.74
C LEU A 709 19.49 -10.74 26.37
N SER A 710 20.59 -11.02 27.07
CA SER A 710 21.84 -10.30 26.82
C SER A 710 22.44 -10.68 25.46
N GLY A 711 22.96 -9.69 24.75
CA GLY A 711 23.67 -9.89 23.49
C GLY A 711 24.90 -10.77 23.61
N ARG A 712 25.59 -10.69 24.75
CA ARG A 712 26.71 -11.59 25.08
C ARG A 712 26.26 -13.05 25.15
N ALA A 713 25.12 -13.35 25.78
CA ALA A 713 24.58 -14.71 25.83
C ALA A 713 24.16 -15.23 24.45
N LEU A 714 23.69 -14.37 23.54
CA LEU A 714 23.42 -14.74 22.15
C LEU A 714 24.71 -15.02 21.37
N LEU A 715 25.70 -14.14 21.49
CA LEU A 715 26.98 -14.27 20.80
C LEU A 715 27.82 -15.46 21.28
N ASP A 716 27.63 -15.93 22.52
CA ASP A 716 28.28 -17.12 23.07
C ASP A 716 27.75 -18.42 22.42
N GLN A 717 26.57 -18.39 21.79
CA GLN A 717 26.05 -19.53 21.04
C GLN A 717 26.74 -19.65 19.67
N SER A 718 27.37 -20.81 19.41
CA SER A 718 28.10 -21.07 18.16
C SER A 718 27.21 -20.91 16.92
N ASP A 719 25.96 -21.37 17.01
CA ASP A 719 25.06 -21.49 15.88
C ASP A 719 24.49 -20.12 15.48
N PHE A 720 24.20 -19.27 16.47
CA PHE A 720 23.80 -17.88 16.25
C PHE A 720 24.90 -17.08 15.54
N ARG A 721 26.16 -17.26 15.98
CA ARG A 721 27.32 -16.61 15.37
C ARG A 721 27.54 -17.06 13.93
N ALA A 722 27.33 -18.35 13.65
CA ALA A 722 27.41 -18.88 12.29
C ALA A 722 26.33 -18.28 11.37
N ALA A 723 25.09 -18.14 11.85
CA ALA A 723 23.99 -17.54 11.10
C ALA A 723 24.23 -16.04 10.81
N MET A 724 24.73 -15.28 11.79
CA MET A 724 25.12 -13.87 11.61
C MET A 724 26.24 -13.71 10.56
N ALA A 725 27.22 -14.62 10.54
CA ALA A 725 28.29 -14.59 9.54
C ALA A 725 27.81 -14.99 8.14
N ALA A 726 26.83 -15.90 8.03
CA ALA A 726 26.28 -16.36 6.76
C ALA A 726 25.42 -15.30 6.06
N HIS A 727 24.67 -14.50 6.83
CA HIS A 727 23.62 -13.62 6.29
C HIS A 727 23.84 -12.12 6.54
N GLY A 728 24.92 -11.72 7.21
CA GLY A 728 25.17 -10.35 7.66
C GLY A 728 25.87 -9.38 6.67
N ARG A 729 25.90 -9.64 5.36
CA ARG A 729 26.65 -8.83 4.38
C ARG A 729 25.75 -8.26 3.26
N THR A 730 25.81 -6.95 3.02
CA THR A 730 25.08 -6.22 1.96
C THR A 730 25.82 -6.27 0.61
N ARG A 731 25.06 -6.29 -0.50
CA ARG A 731 25.57 -6.47 -1.87
C ARG A 731 25.98 -5.12 -2.49
N ALA A 732 27.28 -4.84 -2.56
CA ALA A 732 27.82 -3.67 -3.25
C ALA A 732 28.10 -3.97 -4.74
N ALA A 733 27.80 -3.02 -5.61
CA ALA A 733 28.02 -3.10 -7.05
C ALA A 733 29.51 -3.01 -7.44
N ASP A 734 29.85 -3.79 -8.45
CA ASP A 734 31.02 -3.73 -9.34
C ASP A 734 32.41 -4.15 -8.81
N ARG A 735 32.63 -5.48 -8.85
CA ARG A 735 33.83 -6.21 -9.29
C ARG A 735 33.69 -7.67 -8.80
N SER A 736 32.92 -8.49 -9.48
CA SER A 736 32.67 -9.88 -9.04
C SER A 736 33.85 -10.79 -9.38
N ILE A 737 34.40 -11.48 -8.38
CA ILE A 737 35.36 -12.58 -8.56
C ILE A 737 34.60 -13.89 -8.42
N VAL A 738 34.91 -14.86 -9.29
CA VAL A 738 34.39 -16.22 -9.18
C VAL A 738 35.48 -17.12 -8.61
N CYS A 739 35.14 -17.91 -7.59
CA CYS A 739 36.01 -18.91 -6.99
C CYS A 739 35.44 -20.31 -7.25
N LEU A 740 36.22 -21.15 -7.92
CA LEU A 740 35.94 -22.58 -8.03
C LEU A 740 36.78 -23.33 -6.99
N ALA A 741 36.14 -24.01 -6.04
CA ALA A 741 36.82 -24.95 -5.16
C ALA A 741 36.70 -26.37 -5.74
N VAL A 742 37.84 -26.94 -6.11
CA VAL A 742 37.97 -28.26 -6.72
C VAL A 742 38.56 -29.22 -5.70
N GLN A 743 37.82 -30.27 -5.37
CA GLN A 743 38.23 -31.31 -4.44
C GLN A 743 38.17 -32.67 -5.15
N PRO A 744 39.23 -33.48 -5.09
CA PRO A 744 39.18 -34.86 -5.56
C PRO A 744 38.12 -35.66 -4.80
N GLY A 745 37.41 -36.54 -5.50
CA GLY A 745 36.48 -37.49 -4.90
C GLY A 745 37.22 -38.66 -4.26
N ASP A 746 36.57 -39.27 -3.28
CA ASP A 746 37.14 -40.33 -2.44
C ASP A 746 37.30 -41.68 -3.19
N ASP A 747 36.78 -41.75 -4.41
CA ASP A 747 36.67 -42.92 -5.28
C ASP A 747 37.57 -42.86 -6.53
N GLY A 748 38.40 -41.81 -6.65
CA GLY A 748 39.37 -41.70 -7.74
C GLY A 748 40.55 -42.67 -7.55
N VAL A 749 41.03 -43.26 -8.65
CA VAL A 749 42.29 -44.01 -8.68
C VAL A 749 43.40 -43.03 -9.07
N TYR A 750 44.48 -43.00 -8.29
CA TYR A 750 45.59 -42.05 -8.47
C TYR A 750 46.92 -42.83 -8.62
N PRO A 751 47.85 -42.44 -9.52
CA PRO A 751 49.14 -43.09 -9.70
C PRO A 751 49.97 -43.11 -8.42
N THR A 752 50.70 -44.20 -8.21
CA THR A 752 51.55 -44.39 -7.04
C THR A 752 52.62 -43.30 -6.98
N GLY A 753 52.57 -42.45 -5.95
CA GLY A 753 53.52 -41.33 -5.75
C GLY A 753 53.00 -39.94 -6.13
N SER A 754 51.80 -39.83 -6.70
CA SER A 754 51.13 -38.54 -6.95
C SER A 754 49.98 -38.31 -5.95
N SER A 755 49.84 -37.09 -5.43
CA SER A 755 48.73 -36.77 -4.53
C SER A 755 47.46 -36.44 -5.33
N PRO A 756 46.25 -36.82 -4.85
CA PRO A 756 44.99 -36.49 -5.53
C PRO A 756 44.81 -34.99 -5.83
N ASN A 757 45.29 -34.14 -4.92
CA ASN A 757 45.23 -32.69 -5.07
C ASN A 757 46.23 -32.16 -6.10
N ALA A 758 47.39 -32.79 -6.26
CA ALA A 758 48.37 -32.42 -7.30
C ALA A 758 47.81 -32.74 -8.69
N GLU A 759 47.19 -33.90 -8.86
CA GLU A 759 46.58 -34.25 -10.15
C GLU A 759 45.36 -33.39 -10.50
N ALA A 760 44.51 -33.08 -9.52
CA ALA A 760 43.41 -32.14 -9.72
C ALA A 760 43.93 -30.74 -10.10
N ARG A 761 45.06 -30.31 -9.54
CA ARG A 761 45.72 -29.06 -9.92
C ARG A 761 46.22 -29.11 -11.36
N ASP A 762 46.90 -30.17 -11.77
CA ASP A 762 47.44 -30.32 -13.13
C ASP A 762 46.33 -30.39 -14.18
N LEU A 763 45.23 -31.11 -13.90
CA LEU A 763 44.05 -31.13 -14.76
C LEU A 763 43.42 -29.72 -14.90
N MET A 764 43.34 -28.94 -13.81
CA MET A 764 42.81 -27.57 -13.87
C MET A 764 43.74 -26.63 -14.65
N VAL A 765 45.07 -26.76 -14.49
CA VAL A 765 46.05 -26.00 -15.26
C VAL A 765 45.93 -26.31 -16.76
N GLN A 766 45.81 -27.59 -17.12
CA GLN A 766 45.63 -27.99 -18.51
C GLN A 766 44.29 -27.51 -19.08
N LEU A 767 43.18 -27.69 -18.34
CA LEU A 767 41.85 -27.25 -18.75
C LEU A 767 41.80 -25.73 -18.99
N MET A 768 42.44 -24.94 -18.11
CA MET A 768 42.56 -23.49 -18.29
C MET A 768 43.42 -23.12 -19.50
N GLY A 769 44.48 -23.87 -19.79
CA GLY A 769 45.31 -23.70 -20.98
C GLY A 769 44.54 -24.02 -22.28
N ASP A 770 43.86 -25.17 -22.33
CA ASP A 770 43.09 -25.64 -23.48
C ASP A 770 41.89 -24.71 -23.76
N ALA A 771 41.26 -24.16 -22.72
CA ALA A 771 40.16 -23.21 -22.84
C ALA A 771 40.60 -21.75 -23.06
N GLY A 772 41.90 -21.44 -22.99
CA GLY A 772 42.43 -20.08 -23.12
C GLY A 772 42.02 -19.12 -21.99
N ILE A 773 41.80 -19.64 -20.78
CA ILE A 773 41.25 -18.88 -19.64
C ILE A 773 42.36 -18.53 -18.64
N THR A 774 42.55 -17.23 -18.40
CA THR A 774 43.47 -16.73 -17.37
C THR A 774 42.82 -16.71 -15.99
N GLY A 775 43.45 -17.32 -14.99
CA GLY A 775 43.00 -17.33 -13.59
C GLY A 775 44.14 -17.68 -12.62
N ARG A 776 43.93 -17.49 -11.33
CA ARG A 776 44.93 -17.76 -10.28
C ARG A 776 44.57 -19.04 -9.52
N LEU A 777 45.49 -20.00 -9.45
CA LEU A 777 45.33 -21.21 -8.63
C LEU A 777 45.97 -21.03 -7.24
N VAL A 778 45.19 -21.27 -6.18
CA VAL A 778 45.63 -21.16 -4.78
C VAL A 778 45.27 -22.44 -4.00
N GLY A 779 46.12 -22.89 -3.08
CA GLY A 779 45.90 -24.11 -2.29
C GLY A 779 46.34 -25.39 -3.02
N GLY A 780 45.86 -26.56 -2.60
CA GLY A 780 46.26 -27.86 -3.16
C GLY A 780 47.31 -28.65 -2.35
N GLU A 781 47.65 -28.20 -1.13
CA GLU A 781 48.40 -29.01 -0.14
C GLU A 781 47.55 -30.21 0.34
N GLU A 782 48.15 -31.23 0.95
CA GLU A 782 47.46 -32.48 1.35
C GLU A 782 46.15 -32.20 2.13
N GLY A 783 45.02 -32.61 1.55
CA GLY A 783 43.69 -32.46 2.13
C GLY A 783 42.99 -31.10 1.90
N ALA A 784 43.63 -30.11 1.27
CA ALA A 784 43.02 -28.81 0.94
C ALA A 784 42.53 -28.73 -0.53
N PRO A 785 41.31 -28.24 -0.81
CA PRO A 785 40.83 -28.12 -2.18
C PRO A 785 41.67 -27.11 -2.97
N VAL A 786 41.81 -27.38 -4.26
CA VAL A 786 42.41 -26.48 -5.24
C VAL A 786 41.42 -25.36 -5.52
N LEU A 787 41.82 -24.10 -5.32
CA LEU A 787 40.97 -22.95 -5.59
C LEU A 787 41.39 -22.27 -6.89
N VAL A 788 40.46 -22.12 -7.83
CA VAL A 788 40.64 -21.35 -9.06
C VAL A 788 39.91 -20.03 -8.91
N LEU A 789 40.66 -18.93 -8.89
CA LEU A 789 40.13 -17.57 -8.82
C LEU A 789 40.10 -16.97 -10.22
N LEU A 790 38.90 -16.59 -10.65
CA LEU A 790 38.63 -15.98 -11.94
C LEU A 790 38.24 -14.53 -11.71
N ASP A 791 39.09 -13.63 -12.21
CA ASP A 791 38.90 -12.19 -12.09
C ASP A 791 38.02 -11.66 -13.24
N ALA A 792 37.27 -10.60 -12.96
CA ALA A 792 36.52 -9.83 -13.96
C ALA A 792 37.47 -9.19 -15.01
N PRO A 793 36.97 -8.83 -16.22
CA PRO A 793 35.61 -9.04 -16.72
C PRO A 793 35.37 -10.49 -17.16
N GLY A 794 34.11 -10.90 -17.19
CA GLY A 794 33.67 -12.19 -17.69
C GLY A 794 33.98 -13.38 -16.78
N ALA A 795 34.06 -13.16 -15.46
CA ALA A 795 34.48 -14.17 -14.49
C ALA A 795 33.49 -15.36 -14.43
N LEU A 796 32.20 -15.10 -14.63
CA LEU A 796 31.16 -16.12 -14.61
C LEU A 796 31.17 -16.95 -15.90
N GLY A 797 31.46 -16.32 -17.03
CA GLY A 797 31.55 -16.97 -18.33
C GLY A 797 32.85 -17.74 -18.52
N LYS A 798 33.94 -17.31 -17.89
CA LYS A 798 35.15 -18.13 -17.72
C LYS A 798 34.84 -19.37 -16.87
N ALA A 799 34.11 -19.22 -15.76
CA ALA A 799 33.74 -20.36 -14.92
C ALA A 799 32.84 -21.35 -15.69
N GLY A 800 31.83 -20.84 -16.39
CA GLY A 800 30.93 -21.64 -17.22
C GLY A 800 31.67 -22.47 -18.27
N ARG A 801 32.59 -21.85 -19.03
CA ARG A 801 33.42 -22.54 -20.02
C ARG A 801 34.28 -23.66 -19.41
N LEU A 802 34.91 -23.41 -18.26
CA LEU A 802 35.66 -24.46 -17.56
C LEU A 802 34.75 -25.63 -17.16
N LEU A 803 33.56 -25.34 -16.62
CA LEU A 803 32.63 -26.40 -16.19
C LEU A 803 32.03 -27.18 -17.37
N SER A 804 31.77 -26.54 -18.51
CA SER A 804 31.28 -27.22 -19.72
C SER A 804 32.32 -28.17 -20.33
N GLU A 805 33.60 -27.82 -20.31
CA GLU A 805 34.69 -28.66 -20.85
C GLU A 805 35.22 -29.69 -19.83
N LEU A 806 34.91 -29.52 -18.54
CA LEU A 806 35.41 -30.38 -17.46
C LEU A 806 35.14 -31.88 -17.68
N PRO A 807 33.92 -32.34 -18.06
CA PRO A 807 33.66 -33.76 -18.30
C PRO A 807 34.54 -34.34 -19.41
N ARG A 808 34.75 -33.57 -20.49
CA ARG A 808 35.58 -33.99 -21.63
C ARG A 808 37.05 -34.05 -21.24
N ALA A 809 37.53 -33.07 -20.47
CA ALA A 809 38.91 -33.05 -19.97
C ALA A 809 39.17 -34.21 -19.00
N MET A 810 38.23 -34.55 -18.13
CA MET A 810 38.33 -35.73 -17.24
C MET A 810 38.42 -37.04 -18.04
N ALA A 811 37.66 -37.16 -19.14
CA ALA A 811 37.73 -38.33 -20.02
C ALA A 811 39.10 -38.46 -20.72
N LEU A 812 39.58 -37.38 -21.34
CA LEU A 812 40.89 -37.33 -22.01
C LEU A 812 42.07 -37.53 -21.04
N PHE A 813 41.92 -37.10 -19.79
CA PHE A 813 42.91 -37.30 -18.75
C PHE A 813 42.99 -38.78 -18.32
N GLY A 814 41.85 -39.49 -18.30
CA GLY A 814 41.80 -40.94 -18.07
C GLY A 814 42.41 -41.76 -19.20
N ASP A 815 42.22 -41.37 -20.46
CA ASP A 815 42.77 -42.08 -21.64
C ASP A 815 44.30 -42.05 -21.71
N ARG A 816 44.95 -41.09 -21.05
CA ARG A 816 46.41 -41.01 -20.96
C ARG A 816 47.01 -41.96 -19.91
N ARG A 817 46.17 -42.63 -19.10
CA ARG A 817 46.61 -43.59 -18.09
C ARG A 817 46.61 -44.99 -18.66
N SER A 818 47.63 -45.76 -18.27
CA SER A 818 47.75 -47.17 -18.64
C SER A 818 46.64 -48.08 -18.07
N ASP A 819 45.84 -47.59 -17.11
CA ASP A 819 44.76 -48.34 -16.44
C ASP A 819 43.33 -47.86 -16.80
N GLY A 820 43.19 -46.82 -17.65
CA GLY A 820 41.90 -46.27 -18.08
C GLY A 820 41.06 -45.60 -16.97
N SER A 821 41.64 -45.33 -15.80
CA SER A 821 40.92 -44.78 -14.66
C SER A 821 40.67 -43.26 -14.77
N GLN A 822 39.43 -42.81 -14.56
CA GLN A 822 39.08 -41.38 -14.58
C GLN A 822 39.08 -40.79 -13.15
N PRO A 823 39.65 -39.60 -12.93
CA PRO A 823 39.56 -38.93 -11.63
C PRO A 823 38.10 -38.52 -11.35
N SER A 824 37.66 -38.59 -10.09
CA SER A 824 36.38 -38.02 -9.67
C SER A 824 36.61 -36.64 -9.07
N LEU A 825 35.76 -35.66 -9.41
CA LEU A 825 35.90 -34.29 -8.93
C LEU A 825 34.59 -33.77 -8.34
N ARG A 826 34.73 -33.03 -7.26
CA ARG A 826 33.71 -32.16 -6.69
C ARG A 826 34.12 -30.72 -6.94
N VAL A 827 33.23 -29.93 -7.50
CA VAL A 827 33.49 -28.52 -7.79
C VAL A 827 32.38 -27.66 -7.20
N ALA A 828 32.76 -26.68 -6.38
CA ALA A 828 31.85 -25.67 -5.87
C ALA A 828 32.17 -24.30 -6.47
N VAL A 829 31.16 -23.60 -6.98
CA VAL A 829 31.26 -22.27 -7.58
C VAL A 829 30.68 -21.24 -6.62
N ALA A 830 31.48 -20.22 -6.26
CA ALA A 830 31.02 -19.09 -5.46
C ALA A 830 31.38 -17.76 -6.13
N VAL A 831 30.53 -16.76 -5.97
CA VAL A 831 30.73 -15.39 -6.47
C VAL A 831 30.80 -14.42 -5.29
N GLY A 832 31.65 -13.39 -5.39
CA GLY A 832 31.61 -12.27 -4.44
C GLY A 832 32.48 -11.07 -4.86
N PRO A 833 32.45 -9.97 -4.09
CA PRO A 833 33.07 -8.70 -4.47
C PRO A 833 34.61 -8.72 -4.41
N ALA A 834 35.28 -7.99 -5.29
CA ALA A 834 36.75 -7.97 -5.41
C ALA A 834 37.45 -7.20 -4.30
N GLU A 835 36.73 -6.35 -3.55
CA GLU A 835 37.26 -5.64 -2.37
C GLU A 835 37.75 -6.62 -1.28
N THR A 836 37.29 -7.87 -1.33
CA THR A 836 37.78 -9.01 -0.52
C THR A 836 39.27 -9.32 -0.73
N ILE A 837 39.95 -8.68 -1.70
CA ILE A 837 41.40 -8.82 -1.93
C ILE A 837 42.23 -7.82 -1.10
N ALA A 838 41.68 -6.67 -0.70
CA ALA A 838 42.50 -5.53 -0.26
C ALA A 838 42.79 -5.45 1.25
N ALA A 839 42.05 -6.14 2.12
CA ALA A 839 42.13 -5.93 3.58
C ALA A 839 42.29 -7.22 4.39
N GLY A 840 43.35 -8.02 4.17
CA GLY A 840 43.70 -9.19 5.01
C GLY A 840 42.66 -10.33 5.04
N SER A 841 41.48 -10.12 4.45
CA SER A 841 40.30 -10.98 4.42
C SER A 841 40.29 -11.83 3.16
N ARG A 842 41.39 -12.55 2.90
CA ARG A 842 41.46 -13.65 1.90
C ARG A 842 40.40 -14.76 2.11
N GLY A 843 39.49 -14.61 3.06
CA GLY A 843 38.76 -15.69 3.70
C GLY A 843 37.40 -16.01 3.12
N GLN A 844 36.57 -15.05 2.69
CA GLN A 844 35.14 -15.34 2.62
C GLN A 844 34.69 -16.15 1.40
N ILE A 845 34.88 -15.66 0.17
CA ILE A 845 34.44 -16.38 -1.05
C ILE A 845 35.17 -17.73 -1.16
N MET A 846 36.45 -17.75 -0.77
CA MET A 846 37.26 -18.96 -0.70
C MET A 846 36.77 -19.91 0.41
N SER A 847 36.38 -19.40 1.59
CA SER A 847 35.79 -20.23 2.65
C SER A 847 34.42 -20.77 2.25
N GLU A 848 33.62 -19.99 1.53
CA GLU A 848 32.30 -20.40 1.05
C GLU A 848 32.43 -21.53 0.03
N ALA A 849 33.25 -21.36 -1.00
CA ALA A 849 33.53 -22.43 -1.96
C ALA A 849 34.14 -23.67 -1.28
N ARG A 850 35.05 -23.49 -0.30
CA ARG A 850 35.61 -24.60 0.51
C ARG A 850 34.57 -25.33 1.34
N ARG A 851 33.63 -24.60 1.94
CA ARG A 851 32.55 -25.17 2.76
C ARG A 851 31.65 -26.03 1.89
N ILE A 852 31.21 -25.49 0.75
CA ILE A 852 30.30 -26.18 -0.18
C ILE A 852 30.96 -27.45 -0.75
N VAL A 853 32.21 -27.36 -1.23
CA VAL A 853 32.88 -28.54 -1.84
C VAL A 853 33.12 -29.67 -0.83
N ARG A 854 33.33 -29.33 0.45
CA ARG A 854 33.50 -30.29 1.55
C ARG A 854 32.18 -30.79 2.14
N HIS A 855 31.04 -30.26 1.70
CA HIS A 855 29.75 -30.58 2.28
C HIS A 855 29.40 -32.07 2.07
N PRO A 856 28.95 -32.82 3.11
CA PRO A 856 28.65 -34.26 3.01
C PRO A 856 27.59 -34.60 1.95
N GLY A 857 26.72 -33.64 1.64
CA GLY A 857 25.68 -33.76 0.60
C GLY A 857 26.25 -33.95 -0.81
N MET A 858 27.50 -33.53 -1.06
CA MET A 858 28.20 -33.76 -2.33
C MET A 858 28.45 -35.26 -2.59
N ASN A 859 28.54 -36.09 -1.54
CA ASN A 859 28.79 -37.53 -1.64
C ASN A 859 27.48 -38.36 -1.71
N ARG A 860 26.35 -37.84 -1.22
CA ARG A 860 25.09 -38.60 -1.02
C ARG A 860 24.19 -38.71 -2.25
N ARG A 861 24.39 -37.90 -3.29
CA ARG A 861 23.48 -37.81 -4.45
C ARG A 861 24.05 -38.39 -5.75
N ARG A 862 25.15 -39.14 -5.67
CA ARG A 862 25.74 -39.82 -6.82
C ARG A 862 24.80 -40.93 -7.30
N ARG A 863 24.33 -40.86 -8.55
CA ARG A 863 23.79 -42.05 -9.21
C ARG A 863 24.98 -42.97 -9.54
N PRO A 864 24.91 -44.29 -9.27
CA PRO A 864 25.91 -45.21 -9.76
C PRO A 864 25.85 -45.21 -11.29
N SER A 865 26.83 -44.59 -11.93
CA SER A 865 26.97 -44.55 -13.39
C SER A 865 28.33 -45.09 -13.78
N ALA A 866 28.43 -45.73 -14.95
CA ALA A 866 29.64 -46.40 -15.41
C ALA A 866 30.85 -45.46 -15.62
N HIS A 867 30.63 -44.13 -15.67
CA HIS A 867 31.66 -43.11 -15.85
C HIS A 867 31.62 -42.07 -14.71
N PRO A 868 32.76 -41.67 -14.13
CA PRO A 868 32.84 -40.62 -13.11
C PRO A 868 32.49 -39.22 -13.67
N ALA A 869 31.25 -38.77 -13.52
CA ALA A 869 30.88 -37.38 -13.80
C ALA A 869 31.29 -36.44 -12.64
N PRO A 870 31.66 -35.17 -12.93
CA PRO A 870 31.93 -34.19 -11.88
C PRO A 870 30.64 -33.82 -11.14
N VAL A 871 30.73 -33.70 -9.81
CA VAL A 871 29.62 -33.20 -8.99
C VAL A 871 29.79 -31.69 -8.84
N LEU A 872 28.87 -30.93 -9.45
CA LEU A 872 28.89 -29.47 -9.41
C LEU A 872 27.93 -28.94 -8.34
N ALA A 873 28.36 -27.90 -7.64
CA ALA A 873 27.50 -27.16 -6.74
C ALA A 873 27.72 -25.65 -6.85
N LEU A 874 26.67 -24.88 -6.60
CA LEU A 874 26.68 -23.43 -6.57
C LEU A 874 26.48 -22.93 -5.15
N SER A 875 27.09 -21.80 -4.83
CA SER A 875 26.71 -21.01 -3.66
C SER A 875 25.26 -20.53 -3.78
N HIS A 876 24.59 -20.38 -2.65
CA HIS A 876 23.21 -19.88 -2.61
C HIS A 876 23.03 -18.51 -3.29
N PRO A 877 23.94 -17.52 -3.14
CA PRO A 877 23.83 -16.25 -3.86
C PRO A 877 23.87 -16.41 -5.39
N LEU A 878 24.74 -17.28 -5.89
CA LEU A 878 24.83 -17.55 -7.33
C LEU A 878 23.57 -18.26 -7.86
N TYR A 879 22.91 -19.10 -7.05
CA TYR A 879 21.63 -19.71 -7.41
C TYR A 879 20.52 -18.66 -7.61
N GLU A 880 20.40 -17.72 -6.67
CA GLU A 880 19.43 -16.61 -6.77
C GLU A 880 19.69 -15.75 -8.01
N ASP A 881 20.95 -15.42 -8.28
CA ASP A 881 21.37 -14.63 -9.44
C ASP A 881 20.97 -15.30 -10.76
N LEU A 882 21.21 -16.61 -10.88
CA LEU A 882 20.80 -17.37 -12.05
C LEU A 882 19.28 -17.46 -12.18
N GLY A 883 18.55 -17.49 -11.06
CA GLY A 883 17.09 -17.47 -11.05
C GLY A 883 16.52 -16.17 -11.61
N GLU A 884 17.09 -15.04 -11.19
CA GLU A 884 16.71 -13.72 -11.67
C GLU A 884 17.13 -13.49 -13.13
N LEU A 885 18.36 -13.88 -13.47
CA LEU A 885 18.91 -13.65 -14.80
C LEU A 885 18.30 -14.59 -15.84
N LEU A 886 18.19 -15.89 -15.55
CA LEU A 886 17.84 -16.90 -16.56
C LEU A 886 16.45 -17.51 -16.39
N GLY A 887 15.74 -17.15 -15.32
CA GLY A 887 14.39 -17.63 -15.03
C GLY A 887 14.36 -19.01 -14.34
N PRO A 888 13.15 -19.44 -13.91
CA PRO A 888 12.98 -20.59 -13.03
C PRO A 888 13.32 -21.94 -13.68
N THR A 889 13.41 -21.98 -15.02
CA THR A 889 13.72 -23.19 -15.77
C THR A 889 15.13 -23.71 -15.49
N VAL A 890 16.11 -22.80 -15.29
CA VAL A 890 17.50 -23.16 -14.96
C VAL A 890 17.62 -23.76 -13.56
N LEU A 891 16.74 -23.36 -12.65
CA LEU A 891 16.77 -23.82 -11.26
C LEU A 891 16.22 -25.25 -11.11
N ARG A 892 15.52 -25.79 -12.12
CA ARG A 892 14.94 -27.15 -12.07
C ARG A 892 15.98 -28.26 -11.94
N THR A 893 17.19 -28.03 -12.45
CA THR A 893 18.31 -28.99 -12.42
C THR A 893 19.21 -28.80 -11.19
N LEU A 894 18.81 -27.92 -10.26
CA LEU A 894 19.53 -27.64 -9.02
C LEU A 894 18.69 -28.12 -7.83
N ALA A 895 19.34 -28.78 -6.88
CA ALA A 895 18.71 -29.22 -5.65
C ALA A 895 19.50 -28.73 -4.43
N PRO A 896 18.83 -28.47 -3.30
CA PRO A 896 19.52 -27.98 -2.11
C PRO A 896 20.50 -29.03 -1.56
N LEU A 897 21.70 -28.58 -1.21
CA LEU A 897 22.66 -29.30 -0.38
C LEU A 897 22.18 -29.23 1.07
N GLY A 898 21.80 -30.40 1.61
CA GLY A 898 21.28 -30.47 2.98
C GLY A 898 19.86 -29.90 3.11
N ARG A 899 19.42 -29.70 4.36
CA ARG A 899 18.08 -29.16 4.67
C ARG A 899 18.03 -27.63 4.67
N GLU A 900 19.17 -26.97 4.85
CA GLU A 900 19.27 -25.51 4.98
C GLU A 900 19.68 -24.80 3.67
N ALA A 901 19.80 -25.54 2.56
CA ALA A 901 20.24 -25.01 1.26
C ALA A 901 21.56 -24.23 1.34
N GLU A 902 22.54 -24.75 2.10
CA GLU A 902 23.90 -24.18 2.25
C GLU A 902 24.62 -23.99 0.90
N GLY A 903 24.16 -24.71 -0.13
CA GLY A 903 24.46 -24.53 -1.53
C GLY A 903 23.47 -25.33 -2.37
N TRP A 904 23.67 -25.32 -3.68
CA TRP A 904 22.79 -26.01 -4.62
C TRP A 904 23.59 -26.95 -5.50
N VAL A 905 23.35 -28.26 -5.36
CA VAL A 905 24.01 -29.29 -6.16
C VAL A 905 23.26 -29.48 -7.46
N CYS A 906 24.01 -29.54 -8.56
CA CYS A 906 23.49 -29.90 -9.87
C CYS A 906 23.03 -31.36 -9.87
N THR A 907 21.74 -31.57 -10.10
CA THR A 907 21.13 -32.89 -10.29
C THR A 907 20.90 -33.22 -11.76
N GLY A 908 20.98 -32.22 -12.64
CA GLY A 908 20.97 -32.36 -14.09
C GLY A 908 22.37 -32.50 -14.69
N ASP A 909 22.47 -32.20 -15.99
CA ASP A 909 23.73 -32.27 -16.73
C ASP A 909 24.71 -31.17 -16.31
N PRO A 910 25.95 -31.51 -15.91
CA PRO A 910 26.98 -30.53 -15.59
C PRO A 910 27.25 -29.52 -16.72
N VAL A 911 27.12 -29.95 -17.98
CA VAL A 911 27.32 -29.09 -19.16
C VAL A 911 26.22 -28.04 -19.28
N GLU A 912 24.97 -28.39 -18.95
CA GLU A 912 23.83 -27.45 -18.97
C GLU A 912 24.02 -26.32 -17.95
N LEU A 913 24.56 -26.64 -16.77
CA LEU A 913 24.91 -25.64 -15.76
C LEU A 913 26.10 -24.75 -16.21
N GLY A 914 27.12 -25.34 -16.84
CA GLY A 914 28.23 -24.59 -17.42
C GLY A 914 27.75 -23.59 -18.48
N CYS A 915 26.89 -24.03 -19.40
CA CYS A 915 26.28 -23.17 -20.41
C CYS A 915 25.41 -22.07 -19.80
N ALA A 916 24.66 -22.35 -18.73
CA ALA A 916 23.88 -21.35 -18.01
C ALA A 916 24.78 -20.24 -17.41
N LEU A 917 25.95 -20.60 -16.86
CA LEU A 917 26.90 -19.61 -16.34
C LEU A 917 27.53 -18.75 -17.45
N VAL A 918 27.82 -19.33 -18.62
CA VAL A 918 28.26 -18.57 -19.81
C VAL A 918 27.18 -17.58 -20.25
N GLU A 919 25.94 -18.04 -20.38
CA GLU A 919 24.82 -17.21 -20.77
C GLU A 919 24.55 -16.08 -19.76
N ALA A 920 24.65 -16.36 -18.45
CA ALA A 920 24.49 -15.36 -17.41
C ALA A 920 25.56 -14.25 -17.46
N ASP A 921 26.77 -14.58 -17.91
CA ASP A 921 27.89 -13.63 -18.08
C ASP A 921 27.74 -12.79 -19.37
N GLU A 922 27.12 -13.36 -20.41
CA GLU A 922 26.83 -12.68 -21.67
C GLU A 922 25.60 -11.76 -21.59
N LEU A 923 24.78 -11.91 -20.54
CA LEU A 923 23.66 -11.02 -20.30
C LEU A 923 24.13 -9.67 -19.75
N PRO A 924 23.72 -8.54 -20.35
CA PRO A 924 23.98 -7.22 -19.78
C PRO A 924 23.45 -7.16 -18.36
N ASP A 925 24.29 -6.72 -17.41
CA ASP A 925 23.94 -6.56 -16.00
C ASP A 925 22.57 -5.88 -15.87
N GLY A 926 21.68 -6.49 -15.09
CA GLY A 926 20.28 -6.08 -14.93
C GLY A 926 20.07 -4.71 -14.24
N GLY A 927 21.10 -3.88 -14.16
CA GLY A 927 20.97 -2.47 -13.78
C GLY A 927 20.26 -1.67 -14.87
N ILE A 928 19.53 -0.64 -14.47
CA ILE A 928 18.94 0.29 -15.43
C ILE A 928 20.05 1.23 -15.90
N GLY A 929 20.63 0.96 -17.08
CA GLY A 929 21.76 1.71 -17.66
C GLY A 929 21.37 2.98 -18.43
N TRP A 930 20.12 3.42 -18.34
CA TRP A 930 19.61 4.63 -19.01
C TRP A 930 19.10 5.64 -17.98
N PRO A 931 19.08 6.94 -18.32
CA PRO A 931 18.57 7.98 -17.42
C PRO A 931 17.08 7.75 -17.15
N THR A 932 16.73 7.33 -15.94
CA THR A 932 15.33 7.07 -15.54
C THR A 932 14.59 8.36 -15.18
N CYS A 933 13.27 8.31 -15.33
CA CYS A 933 12.36 9.41 -15.04
C CYS A 933 12.29 9.71 -13.55
N GLY A 934 12.42 8.70 -12.68
CA GLY A 934 12.44 8.84 -11.22
C GLY A 934 11.14 9.35 -10.58
N LEU A 935 10.15 9.77 -11.38
CA LEU A 935 8.87 10.31 -10.92
C LEU A 935 8.02 9.19 -10.30
N GLY A 936 7.34 9.45 -9.18
CA GLY A 936 6.50 8.45 -8.50
C GLY A 936 7.24 7.50 -7.58
N ALA A 937 8.49 7.79 -7.20
CA ALA A 937 9.14 7.12 -6.07
C ALA A 937 8.27 7.30 -4.80
N SER A 938 7.81 6.17 -4.25
CA SER A 938 6.80 6.09 -3.18
C SER A 938 7.12 4.91 -2.25
N MET A 939 6.57 4.92 -1.03
CA MET A 939 6.73 3.88 0.00
C MET A 939 6.28 2.47 -0.43
N THR A 940 5.51 2.32 -1.50
CA THR A 940 5.06 1.04 -2.05
C THR A 940 5.80 0.60 -3.33
N LEU A 941 6.58 1.50 -3.96
CA LEU A 941 7.36 1.29 -5.19
C LEU A 941 8.66 2.14 -5.10
N PRO A 942 9.75 1.63 -4.50
CA PRO A 942 10.95 2.41 -4.18
C PRO A 942 11.76 2.86 -5.41
N ALA A 943 11.61 2.18 -6.55
CA ALA A 943 12.42 2.42 -7.74
C ALA A 943 12.05 3.67 -8.55
N GLY A 944 10.96 4.36 -8.19
CA GLY A 944 10.38 5.42 -9.02
C GLY A 944 10.04 4.94 -10.43
N CYS A 945 9.60 5.84 -11.31
CA CYS A 945 9.42 5.49 -12.70
C CYS A 945 10.78 5.18 -13.35
N VAL A 946 10.93 3.95 -13.83
CA VAL A 946 12.12 3.46 -14.53
C VAL A 946 12.15 3.85 -16.02
N GLY A 947 11.13 4.58 -16.48
CA GLY A 947 11.00 5.05 -17.86
C GLY A 947 12.14 5.98 -18.26
N ILE A 948 12.67 5.82 -19.46
CA ILE A 948 13.75 6.64 -19.98
C ILE A 948 13.32 8.11 -20.11
N ARG A 949 14.20 9.03 -19.73
CA ARG A 949 14.02 10.46 -19.98
C ARG A 949 14.11 10.77 -21.47
N LEU A 950 13.12 11.47 -22.00
CA LEU A 950 13.08 11.81 -23.42
C LEU A 950 14.05 12.97 -23.74
N PRO A 951 14.63 13.03 -24.96
CA PRO A 951 15.51 14.13 -25.34
C PRO A 951 14.81 15.49 -25.19
N GLY A 952 15.42 16.39 -24.41
CA GLY A 952 14.85 17.71 -24.11
C GLY A 952 13.85 17.75 -22.94
N TYR A 953 13.61 16.62 -22.26
CA TYR A 953 12.70 16.51 -21.13
C TYR A 953 13.33 15.76 -19.95
N ASP A 954 13.01 16.15 -18.72
CA ASP A 954 13.47 15.45 -17.52
C ASP A 954 12.59 14.25 -17.13
N ARG A 955 11.64 13.86 -17.99
CA ARG A 955 10.64 12.82 -17.71
C ARG A 955 10.51 11.84 -18.89
N CYS A 956 9.93 10.68 -18.61
CA CYS A 956 9.55 9.72 -19.64
C CYS A 956 8.23 10.11 -20.31
N LEU A 957 7.91 9.48 -21.44
CA LEU A 957 6.69 9.77 -22.21
C LEU A 957 5.42 9.68 -21.35
N ALA A 958 5.34 8.73 -20.42
CA ALA A 958 4.19 8.54 -19.52
C ALA A 958 4.00 9.68 -18.51
N HIS A 959 5.06 10.43 -18.22
CA HIS A 959 5.08 11.49 -17.21
C HIS A 959 5.24 12.90 -17.80
N LEU A 960 5.25 13.02 -19.14
CA LEU A 960 5.11 14.30 -19.82
C LEU A 960 3.71 14.88 -19.59
N GLU A 961 3.64 16.20 -19.45
CA GLU A 961 2.34 16.86 -19.39
C GLU A 961 1.65 16.81 -20.77
N ARG A 962 0.31 16.83 -20.81
CA ARG A 962 -0.46 16.69 -22.07
C ARG A 962 -0.07 17.66 -23.20
N PRO A 963 0.36 18.91 -22.94
CA PRO A 963 0.89 19.78 -23.99
C PRO A 963 2.26 19.31 -24.50
N GLU A 964 3.17 18.95 -23.60
CA GLU A 964 4.52 18.45 -23.91
C GLU A 964 4.47 17.12 -24.66
N GLU A 965 3.60 16.19 -24.23
CA GLU A 965 3.32 14.92 -24.91
C GLU A 965 2.86 15.17 -26.36
N ARG A 966 1.96 16.15 -26.57
CA ARG A 966 1.49 16.48 -27.93
C ARG A 966 2.58 17.08 -28.80
N VAL A 967 3.46 17.90 -28.23
CA VAL A 967 4.61 18.47 -28.96
C VAL A 967 5.59 17.37 -29.33
N TYR A 968 5.96 16.52 -28.38
CA TYR A 968 6.88 15.41 -28.62
C TYR A 968 6.33 14.42 -29.65
N LEU A 969 5.09 13.97 -29.48
CA LEU A 969 4.44 13.05 -30.43
C LEU A 969 4.23 13.71 -31.80
N GLY A 970 3.95 15.02 -31.86
CA GLY A 970 3.81 15.76 -33.11
C GLY A 970 5.11 15.92 -33.90
N ALA A 971 6.26 15.75 -33.24
CA ALA A 971 7.58 15.72 -33.89
C ALA A 971 7.92 14.34 -34.48
N LEU A 972 7.19 13.28 -34.10
CA LEU A 972 7.38 11.94 -34.64
C LEU A 972 6.64 11.81 -35.98
N GLY A 973 7.27 11.08 -36.90
CA GLY A 973 6.65 10.66 -38.15
C GLY A 973 6.86 9.17 -38.43
N PRO A 974 6.26 8.64 -39.51
CA PRO A 974 6.40 7.25 -39.92
C PRO A 974 7.87 6.85 -40.09
N GLY A 975 8.27 5.74 -39.46
CA GLY A 975 9.65 5.25 -39.48
C GLY A 975 10.61 5.97 -38.53
N SER A 976 10.13 6.88 -37.67
CA SER A 976 10.97 7.54 -36.68
C SER A 976 11.55 6.53 -35.67
N PRO A 977 12.80 6.74 -35.19
CA PRO A 977 13.35 5.96 -34.11
C PRO A 977 12.61 6.27 -32.80
N VAL A 978 12.38 5.26 -31.98
CA VAL A 978 11.70 5.38 -30.70
C VAL A 978 12.45 4.64 -29.59
N ASP A 979 12.74 5.34 -28.50
CA ASP A 979 13.32 4.77 -27.29
C ASP A 979 12.40 5.11 -26.11
N PHE A 980 11.69 4.10 -25.63
CA PHE A 980 10.73 4.20 -24.53
C PHE A 980 10.99 3.13 -23.46
N ARG A 981 12.25 2.73 -23.29
CA ARG A 981 12.66 1.74 -22.28
C ARG A 981 12.14 2.13 -20.89
N GLY A 982 11.63 1.15 -20.14
CA GLY A 982 11.07 1.33 -18.80
C GLY A 982 9.75 2.11 -18.71
N THR A 983 9.18 2.55 -19.83
CA THR A 983 7.99 3.42 -19.83
C THR A 983 6.71 2.60 -19.66
N THR A 984 5.78 3.09 -18.84
CA THR A 984 4.45 2.50 -18.70
C THR A 984 3.49 3.14 -19.69
N PHE A 985 2.91 2.34 -20.57
CA PHE A 985 1.87 2.76 -21.52
C PHE A 985 0.49 2.45 -20.95
N ASP A 986 -0.15 3.47 -20.40
CA ASP A 986 -1.52 3.43 -19.91
C ASP A 986 -2.36 4.62 -20.45
N GLN A 987 -3.66 4.62 -20.15
CA GLN A 987 -4.56 5.72 -20.49
C GLN A 987 -4.56 6.09 -22.00
N GLY A 988 -4.41 5.09 -22.87
CA GLY A 988 -4.40 5.25 -24.32
C GLY A 988 -3.13 5.91 -24.87
N LEU A 989 -2.03 5.94 -24.10
CA LEU A 989 -0.75 6.50 -24.54
C LEU A 989 -0.18 5.73 -25.72
N LEU A 990 -0.29 4.40 -25.70
CA LEU A 990 0.18 3.56 -26.80
C LEU A 990 -0.54 3.90 -28.10
N ARG A 991 -1.87 4.07 -28.04
CA ARG A 991 -2.68 4.45 -29.20
C ARG A 991 -2.27 5.80 -29.79
N ARG A 992 -1.93 6.78 -28.93
CA ARG A 992 -1.48 8.11 -29.38
C ARG A 992 -0.10 8.05 -30.01
N LEU A 993 0.83 7.27 -29.44
CA LEU A 993 2.15 7.03 -30.02
C LEU A 993 2.03 6.38 -31.41
N LEU A 994 1.27 5.29 -31.53
CA LEU A 994 1.12 4.56 -32.80
C LEU A 994 0.40 5.41 -33.86
N ALA A 995 -0.51 6.30 -33.45
CA ALA A 995 -1.13 7.27 -34.36
C ALA A 995 -0.14 8.30 -34.91
N ALA A 996 0.84 8.75 -34.11
CA ALA A 996 1.89 9.66 -34.57
C ALA A 996 2.86 9.02 -35.58
N LEU A 997 3.06 7.70 -35.47
CA LEU A 997 3.94 6.92 -36.35
C LEU A 997 3.24 6.38 -37.61
N ARG A 998 2.02 6.86 -37.90
CA ARG A 998 1.22 6.42 -39.04
C ARG A 998 1.25 7.45 -40.17
N GLU A 999 1.38 6.98 -41.41
CA GLU A 999 1.23 7.84 -42.59
C GLU A 999 -0.25 8.27 -42.74
N PRO A 1000 -0.56 9.55 -43.01
CA PRO A 1000 -1.93 10.00 -43.22
C PRO A 1000 -2.60 9.22 -44.36
N GLY A 1001 -3.65 8.45 -44.04
CA GLY A 1001 -4.42 7.67 -45.01
C GLY A 1001 -3.93 6.24 -45.28
N GLN A 1002 -2.86 5.78 -44.60
CA GLN A 1002 -2.40 4.39 -44.69
C GLN A 1002 -2.52 3.66 -43.34
N HIS A 1003 -2.82 2.36 -43.42
CA HIS A 1003 -2.57 1.38 -42.38
C HIS A 1003 -1.54 0.40 -42.95
N PRO A 1004 -0.49 -0.01 -42.21
CA PRO A 1004 -0.31 0.01 -40.74
C PRO A 1004 0.66 1.10 -40.20
N ALA A 1005 0.84 1.19 -38.87
CA ALA A 1005 1.84 2.08 -38.25
C ALA A 1005 3.28 1.61 -38.55
N ARG A 1006 4.21 2.57 -38.76
CA ARG A 1006 5.60 2.30 -39.16
C ARG A 1006 6.58 2.79 -38.12
N LEU A 1007 7.34 1.88 -37.52
CA LEU A 1007 8.34 2.16 -36.52
C LEU A 1007 9.74 1.97 -37.11
N GLY A 1008 10.66 2.90 -36.86
CA GLY A 1008 12.08 2.74 -37.17
C GLY A 1008 12.76 1.79 -36.17
N PRO A 1009 14.00 2.10 -35.73
CA PRO A 1009 14.59 1.46 -34.55
C PRO A 1009 13.71 1.67 -33.32
N ALA A 1010 13.37 0.59 -32.61
CA ALA A 1010 12.37 0.63 -31.54
C ALA A 1010 12.82 -0.09 -30.26
N ASP A 1011 13.10 0.66 -29.19
CA ASP A 1011 13.53 0.12 -27.90
C ASP A 1011 12.45 0.31 -26.82
N PHE A 1012 11.90 -0.82 -26.36
CA PHE A 1012 10.86 -0.93 -25.33
C PHE A 1012 11.30 -1.86 -24.18
N ASP A 1013 12.61 -2.04 -23.98
CA ASP A 1013 13.12 -2.87 -22.89
C ASP A 1013 12.57 -2.43 -21.54
N ARG A 1014 12.04 -3.37 -20.74
CA ARG A 1014 11.37 -3.12 -19.45
C ARG A 1014 10.15 -2.20 -19.51
N ALA A 1015 9.60 -1.91 -20.68
CA ALA A 1015 8.35 -1.16 -20.79
C ALA A 1015 7.15 -1.98 -20.28
N ALA A 1016 6.12 -1.30 -19.77
CA ALA A 1016 4.89 -1.93 -19.28
C ALA A 1016 3.70 -1.47 -20.13
N PHE A 1017 3.13 -2.37 -20.92
CA PHE A 1017 1.95 -2.11 -21.75
C PHE A 1017 0.68 -2.49 -21.00
N VAL A 1018 0.06 -1.50 -20.34
CA VAL A 1018 -1.25 -1.63 -19.70
C VAL A 1018 -2.37 -1.47 -20.73
N ASP A 1019 -2.19 -0.57 -21.68
CA ASP A 1019 -3.03 -0.44 -22.86
C ASP A 1019 -2.97 -1.70 -23.75
N ASP A 1020 -4.07 -2.02 -24.44
CA ASP A 1020 -4.07 -3.03 -25.50
C ASP A 1020 -3.28 -2.54 -26.72
N TRP A 1021 -2.33 -3.34 -27.20
CA TRP A 1021 -1.65 -3.12 -28.48
C TRP A 1021 -2.53 -3.69 -29.60
N ASN A 1022 -3.44 -2.87 -30.14
CA ASN A 1022 -4.41 -3.26 -31.17
C ASN A 1022 -3.99 -2.77 -32.57
N GLU A 1023 -2.77 -3.06 -32.98
CA GLU A 1023 -2.27 -2.72 -34.33
C GLU A 1023 -1.94 -4.01 -35.08
N GLU A 1024 -2.93 -4.50 -35.83
CA GLU A 1024 -2.68 -5.57 -36.79
C GLU A 1024 -1.82 -5.03 -37.95
N GLY A 1025 -0.79 -5.79 -38.31
CA GLY A 1025 0.08 -5.45 -39.43
C GLY A 1025 1.19 -4.43 -39.14
N ALA A 1026 1.47 -4.04 -37.89
CA ALA A 1026 2.53 -3.08 -37.58
C ALA A 1026 3.86 -3.38 -38.30
N GLU A 1027 4.51 -2.36 -38.85
CA GLU A 1027 5.75 -2.49 -39.61
C GLU A 1027 6.93 -1.94 -38.78
N PHE A 1028 7.80 -2.83 -38.33
CA PHE A 1028 9.09 -2.49 -37.71
C PHE A 1028 10.18 -2.56 -38.78
N LEU A 1029 10.63 -1.39 -39.22
CA LEU A 1029 11.52 -1.24 -40.38
C LEU A 1029 12.98 -1.60 -40.04
N ASP A 1030 13.35 -1.60 -38.76
CA ASP A 1030 14.70 -1.91 -38.27
C ASP A 1030 14.63 -2.78 -36.98
N ARG A 1031 15.69 -2.81 -36.17
CA ARG A 1031 15.76 -3.52 -34.89
C ARG A 1031 14.64 -3.12 -33.94
N ALA A 1032 14.02 -4.12 -33.32
CA ALA A 1032 13.03 -3.92 -32.26
C ALA A 1032 13.40 -4.70 -30.99
N SER A 1033 13.36 -4.05 -29.83
CA SER A 1033 13.75 -4.63 -28.54
C SER A 1033 12.63 -4.48 -27.52
N PHE A 1034 12.22 -5.59 -26.91
CA PHE A 1034 11.19 -5.71 -25.88
C PHE A 1034 11.71 -6.53 -24.70
N VAL A 1035 13.01 -6.47 -24.43
CA VAL A 1035 13.66 -7.31 -23.42
C VAL A 1035 13.06 -6.99 -22.05
N ARG A 1036 12.54 -8.02 -21.37
CA ARG A 1036 11.85 -7.90 -20.07
C ARG A 1036 10.65 -6.93 -20.08
N ALA A 1037 10.05 -6.68 -21.23
CA ALA A 1037 8.81 -5.91 -21.32
C ALA A 1037 7.62 -6.68 -20.71
N GLN A 1038 6.66 -5.98 -20.14
CA GLN A 1038 5.44 -6.55 -19.55
C GLN A 1038 4.23 -6.15 -20.37
N PHE A 1039 3.52 -7.11 -20.94
CA PHE A 1039 2.25 -6.92 -21.63
C PHE A 1039 1.12 -7.31 -20.70
N VAL A 1040 0.59 -6.32 -19.98
CA VAL A 1040 -0.56 -6.47 -19.09
C VAL A 1040 -1.85 -6.49 -19.91
N GLY A 1041 -1.96 -5.58 -20.89
CA GLY A 1041 -3.00 -5.58 -21.92
C GLY A 1041 -2.78 -6.68 -22.98
N ARG A 1042 -3.73 -6.80 -23.92
CA ARG A 1042 -3.62 -7.74 -25.04
C ARG A 1042 -2.64 -7.21 -26.08
N ALA A 1043 -1.67 -8.04 -26.45
CA ALA A 1043 -0.70 -7.72 -27.50
C ALA A 1043 -1.15 -8.36 -28.82
N ARG A 1044 -1.98 -7.66 -29.60
CA ARG A 1044 -2.44 -8.10 -30.93
C ARG A 1044 -1.53 -7.55 -32.00
N LEU A 1045 -0.44 -8.27 -32.23
CA LEU A 1045 0.55 -7.98 -33.26
C LEU A 1045 0.31 -8.82 -34.53
N GLY A 1046 -0.82 -9.51 -34.65
CA GLY A 1046 -1.16 -10.35 -35.80
C GLY A 1046 -0.89 -9.65 -37.14
N GLY A 1047 -0.23 -10.35 -38.06
CA GLY A 1047 0.14 -9.85 -39.38
C GLY A 1047 1.32 -8.86 -39.42
N SER A 1048 1.93 -8.50 -38.28
CA SER A 1048 3.03 -7.54 -38.21
C SER A 1048 4.28 -8.03 -38.95
N THR A 1049 5.09 -7.09 -39.45
CA THR A 1049 6.35 -7.36 -40.14
C THR A 1049 7.52 -6.77 -39.37
N PHE A 1050 8.50 -7.60 -39.04
CA PHE A 1050 9.77 -7.22 -38.41
C PHE A 1050 10.89 -7.39 -39.44
N ALA A 1051 11.37 -6.29 -40.00
CA ALA A 1051 12.41 -6.27 -41.01
C ALA A 1051 13.82 -6.48 -40.42
N GLY A 1052 14.07 -5.94 -39.22
CA GLY A 1052 15.31 -6.12 -38.45
C GLY A 1052 15.23 -7.26 -37.42
N PRO A 1053 16.32 -7.49 -36.65
CA PRO A 1053 16.31 -8.45 -35.55
C PRO A 1053 15.38 -7.99 -34.43
N VAL A 1054 14.67 -8.94 -33.82
CA VAL A 1054 13.73 -8.67 -32.72
C VAL A 1054 14.05 -9.50 -31.49
N SER A 1055 13.96 -8.89 -30.31
CA SER A 1055 14.10 -9.60 -29.04
C SER A 1055 12.96 -9.30 -28.09
N PHE A 1056 12.29 -10.35 -27.64
CA PHE A 1056 11.32 -10.40 -26.55
C PHE A 1056 11.91 -11.14 -25.34
N ASP A 1057 13.25 -11.23 -25.23
CA ASP A 1057 13.88 -12.04 -24.20
C ASP A 1057 13.45 -11.62 -22.79
N GLY A 1058 12.96 -12.58 -22.01
CA GLY A 1058 12.45 -12.34 -20.66
C GLY A 1058 11.15 -11.53 -20.59
N ALA A 1059 10.48 -11.26 -21.71
CA ALA A 1059 9.20 -10.56 -21.72
C ALA A 1059 8.10 -11.40 -21.05
N VAL A 1060 7.09 -10.73 -20.49
CA VAL A 1060 5.96 -11.37 -19.80
C VAL A 1060 4.66 -10.91 -20.42
N PHE A 1061 3.90 -11.85 -21.00
CA PHE A 1061 2.56 -11.63 -21.52
C PHE A 1061 1.54 -12.13 -20.50
N LEU A 1062 0.97 -11.20 -19.74
CA LEU A 1062 -0.13 -11.49 -18.81
C LEU A 1062 -1.45 -11.63 -19.57
N GLY A 1063 -1.65 -10.81 -20.61
CA GLY A 1063 -2.75 -10.92 -21.57
C GLY A 1063 -2.47 -11.93 -22.70
N VAL A 1064 -3.29 -11.89 -23.76
CA VAL A 1064 -3.04 -12.66 -24.99
C VAL A 1064 -1.86 -12.07 -25.74
N GLY A 1065 -0.89 -12.90 -26.12
CA GLY A 1065 0.19 -12.56 -27.04
C GLY A 1065 -0.09 -13.17 -28.40
N ASP A 1066 -0.62 -12.36 -29.32
CA ASP A 1066 -1.01 -12.79 -30.67
C ASP A 1066 0.01 -12.28 -31.69
N PHE A 1067 0.76 -13.23 -32.24
CA PHE A 1067 1.74 -13.09 -33.31
C PHE A 1067 1.32 -13.88 -34.56
N ASP A 1068 0.03 -14.18 -34.71
CA ASP A 1068 -0.48 -14.95 -35.83
C ASP A 1068 -0.12 -14.25 -37.16
N ARG A 1069 0.37 -15.02 -38.12
CA ARG A 1069 0.77 -14.53 -39.46
C ARG A 1069 1.82 -13.41 -39.44
N CYS A 1070 2.56 -13.22 -38.35
CA CYS A 1070 3.70 -12.30 -38.31
C CYS A 1070 4.82 -12.76 -39.25
N ARG A 1071 5.62 -11.79 -39.73
CA ARG A 1071 6.78 -12.04 -40.59
C ARG A 1071 8.05 -11.52 -39.93
N PHE A 1072 8.95 -12.42 -39.59
CA PHE A 1072 10.27 -12.10 -39.04
C PHE A 1072 11.34 -12.33 -40.11
N HIS A 1073 11.97 -11.26 -40.57
CA HIS A 1073 12.96 -11.33 -41.64
C HIS A 1073 14.37 -11.68 -41.16
N ARG A 1074 14.65 -11.42 -39.87
CA ARG A 1074 15.92 -11.68 -39.18
C ARG A 1074 15.65 -12.48 -37.90
N ALA A 1075 16.72 -12.73 -37.13
CA ALA A 1075 16.66 -13.44 -35.87
C ALA A 1075 15.57 -12.89 -34.93
N ALA A 1076 14.72 -13.78 -34.43
CA ALA A 1076 13.62 -13.46 -33.52
C ALA A 1076 13.76 -14.24 -32.21
N MET A 1077 14.10 -13.52 -31.13
CA MET A 1077 14.43 -14.11 -29.84
C MET A 1077 13.25 -13.96 -28.88
N PHE A 1078 12.77 -15.08 -28.33
CA PHE A 1078 11.73 -15.20 -27.31
C PHE A 1078 12.26 -15.98 -26.11
N ARG A 1079 13.57 -15.90 -25.83
CA ARG A 1079 14.20 -16.71 -24.78
C ARG A 1079 13.68 -16.28 -23.43
N ARG A 1080 13.36 -17.24 -22.56
CA ARG A 1080 12.85 -16.97 -21.19
C ARG A 1080 11.55 -16.14 -21.17
N THR A 1081 10.83 -16.06 -22.28
CA THR A 1081 9.54 -15.36 -22.35
C THR A 1081 8.48 -16.14 -21.58
N VAL A 1082 7.62 -15.45 -20.84
CA VAL A 1082 6.50 -16.07 -20.11
C VAL A 1082 5.18 -15.65 -20.74
N PHE A 1083 4.44 -16.62 -21.28
CA PHE A 1083 3.07 -16.43 -21.76
C PHE A 1083 2.09 -16.99 -20.75
N ARG A 1084 1.49 -16.11 -19.93
CA ARG A 1084 0.42 -16.51 -19.00
C ARG A 1084 -0.92 -16.66 -19.71
N GLY A 1085 -1.20 -15.79 -20.69
CA GLY A 1085 -2.34 -15.91 -21.60
C GLY A 1085 -2.06 -16.86 -22.77
N LEU A 1086 -2.98 -16.88 -23.75
CA LEU A 1086 -2.78 -17.62 -25.00
C LEU A 1086 -1.61 -17.03 -25.79
N ALA A 1087 -0.75 -17.90 -26.29
CA ALA A 1087 0.37 -17.56 -27.17
C ALA A 1087 0.04 -18.01 -28.60
N GLY A 1088 -0.29 -17.05 -29.47
CA GLY A 1088 -0.63 -17.30 -30.87
C GLY A 1088 0.56 -17.03 -31.78
N PHE A 1089 0.96 -18.01 -32.58
CA PHE A 1089 1.97 -17.91 -33.64
C PHE A 1089 1.47 -18.58 -34.92
N ALA A 1090 0.15 -18.74 -35.06
CA ALA A 1090 -0.43 -19.52 -36.13
C ALA A 1090 -0.14 -18.89 -37.49
N GLY A 1091 0.44 -19.66 -38.41
CA GLY A 1091 0.83 -19.19 -39.74
C GLY A 1091 1.93 -18.11 -39.76
N SER A 1092 2.64 -17.90 -38.65
CA SER A 1092 3.80 -16.98 -38.61
C SER A 1092 4.98 -17.51 -39.41
N ALA A 1093 5.81 -16.62 -39.96
CA ALA A 1093 6.94 -16.96 -40.82
C ALA A 1093 8.24 -16.34 -40.32
N PHE A 1094 9.19 -17.19 -39.97
CA PHE A 1094 10.55 -16.84 -39.54
C PHE A 1094 11.53 -17.17 -40.67
N ARG A 1095 12.13 -16.16 -41.28
CA ARG A 1095 13.07 -16.34 -42.40
C ARG A 1095 14.50 -16.66 -41.97
N ASP A 1096 14.77 -16.54 -40.67
CA ASP A 1096 16.07 -16.72 -40.05
C ASP A 1096 15.88 -17.52 -38.74
N GLU A 1097 16.78 -17.38 -37.77
CA GLU A 1097 16.71 -18.04 -36.46
C GLU A 1097 15.50 -17.60 -35.62
N ALA A 1098 14.83 -18.57 -34.99
CA ALA A 1098 13.77 -18.37 -34.01
C ALA A 1098 14.12 -19.11 -32.72
N SER A 1099 14.21 -18.41 -31.59
CA SER A 1099 14.61 -19.02 -30.31
C SER A 1099 13.58 -18.78 -29.22
N PHE A 1100 12.88 -19.83 -28.82
CA PHE A 1100 12.00 -19.90 -27.65
C PHE A 1100 12.69 -20.55 -26.45
N ALA A 1101 14.02 -20.72 -26.47
CA ALA A 1101 14.75 -21.41 -25.42
C ALA A 1101 14.36 -20.92 -24.01
N ARG A 1102 14.01 -21.87 -23.14
CA ARG A 1102 13.53 -21.64 -21.76
C ARG A 1102 12.26 -20.79 -21.63
N ALA A 1103 11.49 -20.58 -22.69
CA ALA A 1103 10.19 -19.93 -22.59
C ALA A 1103 9.22 -20.79 -21.75
N VAL A 1104 8.27 -20.13 -21.09
CA VAL A 1104 7.22 -20.77 -20.29
C VAL A 1104 5.87 -20.34 -20.85
N LEU A 1105 5.16 -21.29 -21.46
CA LEU A 1105 3.83 -21.09 -22.02
C LEU A 1105 2.82 -21.71 -21.07
N GLU A 1106 2.30 -20.90 -20.14
CA GLU A 1106 1.32 -21.33 -19.15
C GLU A 1106 -0.07 -21.49 -19.78
N GLY A 1107 -0.45 -20.56 -20.67
CA GLY A 1107 -1.63 -20.68 -21.51
C GLY A 1107 -1.45 -21.67 -22.66
N SER A 1108 -2.49 -21.86 -23.46
CA SER A 1108 -2.38 -22.68 -24.69
C SER A 1108 -1.48 -22.00 -25.71
N ALA A 1109 -0.68 -22.79 -26.41
CA ALA A 1109 0.26 -22.32 -27.43
C ALA A 1109 -0.21 -22.81 -28.80
N ASP A 1110 -0.60 -21.88 -29.67
CA ASP A 1110 -0.98 -22.18 -31.04
C ASP A 1110 0.19 -21.86 -31.99
N LEU A 1111 0.95 -22.89 -32.37
CA LEU A 1111 2.04 -22.81 -33.34
C LEU A 1111 1.62 -23.42 -34.70
N ASN A 1112 0.30 -23.58 -34.94
CA ASN A 1112 -0.18 -24.27 -36.12
C ASN A 1112 0.18 -23.50 -37.41
N GLY A 1113 0.76 -24.17 -38.39
CA GLY A 1113 1.15 -23.55 -39.66
C GLY A 1113 2.38 -22.63 -39.57
N MET A 1114 3.05 -22.55 -38.43
CA MET A 1114 4.30 -21.80 -38.26
C MET A 1114 5.37 -22.30 -39.23
N GLN A 1115 6.11 -21.38 -39.86
CA GLN A 1115 7.18 -21.69 -40.81
C GLN A 1115 8.50 -21.10 -40.32
N VAL A 1116 9.55 -21.92 -40.16
CA VAL A 1116 10.89 -21.46 -39.79
C VAL A 1116 11.91 -21.93 -40.82
N ALA A 1117 12.57 -20.98 -41.48
CA ALA A 1117 13.60 -21.28 -42.48
C ALA A 1117 14.97 -21.54 -41.84
N GLY A 1118 15.31 -20.81 -40.76
CA GLY A 1118 16.56 -20.95 -40.02
C GLY A 1118 16.49 -21.99 -38.89
N ARG A 1119 17.39 -21.86 -37.91
CA ARG A 1119 17.40 -22.69 -36.70
C ARG A 1119 16.19 -22.35 -35.83
N ALA A 1120 15.50 -23.36 -35.31
CA ALA A 1120 14.44 -23.19 -34.31
C ALA A 1120 14.88 -23.80 -32.97
N ASP A 1121 15.01 -22.98 -31.93
CA ASP A 1121 15.44 -23.44 -30.62
C ASP A 1121 14.29 -23.36 -29.60
N PHE A 1122 13.76 -24.51 -29.22
CA PHE A 1122 12.79 -24.68 -28.15
C PHE A 1122 13.40 -25.39 -26.94
N SER A 1123 14.73 -25.43 -26.82
CA SER A 1123 15.40 -26.13 -25.73
C SER A 1123 14.93 -25.60 -24.36
N HIS A 1124 14.67 -26.53 -23.44
CA HIS A 1124 14.16 -26.25 -22.10
C HIS A 1124 12.81 -25.47 -22.05
N THR A 1125 12.08 -25.36 -23.15
CA THR A 1125 10.77 -24.69 -23.16
C THR A 1125 9.76 -25.50 -22.34
N VAL A 1126 8.92 -24.83 -21.56
CA VAL A 1126 7.87 -25.47 -20.76
C VAL A 1126 6.50 -25.06 -21.31
N PHE A 1127 5.80 -26.02 -21.93
CA PHE A 1127 4.41 -25.89 -22.34
C PHE A 1127 3.51 -26.47 -21.24
N ARG A 1128 2.96 -25.60 -20.39
CA ARG A 1128 2.00 -26.04 -19.37
C ARG A 1128 0.59 -26.21 -19.96
N GLY A 1129 0.19 -25.33 -20.87
CA GLY A 1129 -1.06 -25.46 -21.62
C GLY A 1129 -0.98 -26.47 -22.75
N LEU A 1130 -2.07 -26.61 -23.51
CA LEU A 1130 -2.08 -27.42 -24.72
C LEU A 1130 -1.24 -26.74 -25.81
N ALA A 1131 -0.33 -27.47 -26.44
CA ALA A 1131 0.46 -26.99 -27.56
C ALA A 1131 -0.02 -27.59 -28.89
N GLY A 1132 -0.25 -26.74 -29.90
CA GLY A 1132 -0.57 -27.15 -31.27
C GLY A 1132 0.57 -26.86 -32.22
N LEU A 1133 1.01 -27.84 -33.02
CA LEU A 1133 2.07 -27.70 -34.03
C LEU A 1133 1.61 -28.19 -35.42
N SER A 1134 0.31 -28.28 -35.64
CA SER A 1134 -0.25 -28.86 -36.86
C SER A 1134 0.12 -28.03 -38.09
N ARG A 1135 0.62 -28.69 -39.13
CA ARG A 1135 1.10 -28.07 -40.37
C ARG A 1135 2.26 -27.08 -40.21
N ALA A 1136 2.97 -27.10 -39.08
CA ALA A 1136 4.19 -26.32 -38.95
C ALA A 1136 5.30 -26.91 -39.83
N GLY A 1137 6.15 -26.05 -40.40
CA GLY A 1137 7.28 -26.44 -41.23
C GLY A 1137 8.58 -25.85 -40.74
N PHE A 1138 9.61 -26.68 -40.64
CA PHE A 1138 10.94 -26.29 -40.20
C PHE A 1138 11.97 -26.73 -41.24
N ALA A 1139 12.55 -25.76 -41.96
CA ALA A 1139 13.56 -26.05 -42.97
C ALA A 1139 14.95 -26.27 -42.37
N GLY A 1140 15.28 -25.54 -41.29
CA GLY A 1140 16.55 -25.66 -40.56
C GLY A 1140 16.49 -26.61 -39.35
N PRO A 1141 17.60 -26.73 -38.59
CA PRO A 1141 17.68 -27.55 -37.39
C PRO A 1141 16.69 -27.10 -36.31
N VAL A 1142 16.06 -28.06 -35.65
CA VAL A 1142 15.13 -27.80 -34.54
C VAL A 1142 15.60 -28.51 -33.28
N SER A 1143 15.69 -27.80 -32.15
CA SER A 1143 15.97 -28.43 -30.86
C SER A 1143 14.78 -28.27 -29.91
N PHE A 1144 14.29 -29.39 -29.41
CA PHE A 1144 13.38 -29.52 -28.28
C PHE A 1144 14.09 -30.16 -27.08
N ALA A 1145 15.43 -30.08 -27.03
CA ALA A 1145 16.21 -30.69 -25.96
C ALA A 1145 15.71 -30.21 -24.59
N SER A 1146 15.41 -31.15 -23.69
CA SER A 1146 14.88 -30.87 -22.34
C SER A 1146 13.59 -30.06 -22.30
N ALA A 1147 12.85 -29.94 -23.41
CA ALA A 1147 11.52 -29.31 -23.42
C ALA A 1147 10.51 -30.16 -22.65
N THR A 1148 9.52 -29.51 -22.02
CA THR A 1148 8.49 -30.18 -21.21
C THR A 1148 7.08 -29.82 -21.70
N TRP A 1149 6.24 -30.82 -21.95
CA TRP A 1149 4.81 -30.66 -22.20
C TRP A 1149 4.01 -31.24 -21.04
N GLU A 1150 3.29 -30.39 -20.28
CA GLU A 1150 2.57 -30.82 -19.09
C GLU A 1150 1.15 -31.34 -19.40
N GLN A 1151 0.39 -30.68 -20.30
CA GLN A 1151 -1.00 -31.06 -20.64
C GLN A 1151 -1.12 -31.90 -21.93
N GLY A 1152 -0.35 -31.57 -22.97
CA GLY A 1152 -0.33 -32.34 -24.21
C GLY A 1152 0.14 -31.56 -25.44
N LEU A 1153 0.48 -32.30 -26.49
CA LEU A 1153 0.94 -31.78 -27.79
C LEU A 1153 0.11 -32.41 -28.91
N VAL A 1154 -0.50 -31.57 -29.75
CA VAL A 1154 -1.26 -32.01 -30.93
C VAL A 1154 -0.54 -31.53 -32.18
N SER A 1155 -0.16 -32.46 -33.04
CA SER A 1155 0.50 -32.16 -34.31
C SER A 1155 -0.07 -33.05 -35.41
N THR A 1156 -0.71 -32.41 -36.39
CA THR A 1156 -1.12 -33.06 -37.63
C THR A 1156 -0.40 -32.43 -38.82
N GLY A 1157 0.39 -33.20 -39.56
CA GLY A 1157 1.05 -32.76 -40.78
C GLY A 1157 2.23 -31.80 -40.60
N ALA A 1158 2.93 -31.83 -39.47
CA ALA A 1158 4.15 -31.03 -39.31
C ALA A 1158 5.34 -31.64 -40.08
N VAL A 1159 6.20 -30.78 -40.62
CA VAL A 1159 7.33 -31.15 -41.49
C VAL A 1159 8.64 -30.63 -40.90
N PHE A 1160 9.60 -31.52 -40.70
CA PHE A 1160 10.96 -31.22 -40.30
C PHE A 1160 11.92 -31.62 -41.43
N GLU A 1161 12.44 -30.63 -42.16
CA GLU A 1161 13.42 -30.89 -43.21
C GLU A 1161 14.86 -30.95 -42.67
N GLY A 1162 15.15 -30.19 -41.62
CA GLY A 1162 16.40 -30.23 -40.88
C GLY A 1162 16.41 -31.26 -39.74
N PRO A 1163 17.57 -31.48 -39.09
CA PRO A 1163 17.67 -32.39 -37.96
C PRO A 1163 16.83 -31.88 -36.78
N VAL A 1164 16.11 -32.79 -36.14
CA VAL A 1164 15.32 -32.51 -34.94
C VAL A 1164 15.91 -33.24 -33.73
N ASP A 1165 16.10 -32.51 -32.64
CA ASP A 1165 16.65 -33.01 -31.39
C ASP A 1165 15.59 -33.00 -30.28
N PHE A 1166 15.31 -34.18 -29.71
CA PHE A 1166 14.40 -34.37 -28.58
C PHE A 1166 15.13 -34.87 -27.32
N ALA A 1167 16.44 -34.72 -27.23
CA ALA A 1167 17.23 -35.23 -26.12
C ALA A 1167 16.66 -34.76 -24.76
N LYS A 1168 16.32 -35.73 -23.89
CA LYS A 1168 15.76 -35.49 -22.54
C LYS A 1168 14.43 -34.72 -22.51
N ALA A 1169 13.73 -34.59 -23.64
CA ALA A 1169 12.40 -34.01 -23.69
C ALA A 1169 11.40 -34.82 -22.85
N THR A 1170 10.47 -34.15 -22.17
CA THR A 1170 9.51 -34.77 -21.23
C THR A 1170 8.08 -34.49 -21.66
N PHE A 1171 7.30 -35.55 -21.90
CA PHE A 1171 5.87 -35.47 -22.22
C PHE A 1171 5.06 -36.06 -21.07
N ARG A 1172 4.34 -35.23 -20.31
CA ARG A 1172 3.49 -35.67 -19.18
C ARG A 1172 2.02 -35.83 -19.55
N GLY A 1173 1.59 -35.12 -20.58
CA GLY A 1173 0.22 -35.20 -21.10
C GLY A 1173 0.14 -35.95 -22.43
N ARG A 1174 -1.07 -36.07 -22.98
CA ARG A 1174 -1.31 -36.84 -24.21
C ARG A 1174 -0.62 -36.17 -25.41
N VAL A 1175 0.14 -36.94 -26.16
CA VAL A 1175 0.80 -36.49 -27.39
C VAL A 1175 0.14 -37.17 -28.58
N ARG A 1176 -0.22 -36.42 -29.62
CA ARG A 1176 -0.74 -36.95 -30.87
C ARG A 1176 0.06 -36.39 -32.03
N PHE A 1177 0.84 -37.26 -32.68
CA PHE A 1177 1.48 -36.97 -33.96
C PHE A 1177 0.76 -37.75 -35.06
N GLU A 1178 0.26 -37.04 -36.07
CA GLU A 1178 -0.46 -37.64 -37.19
C GLU A 1178 0.09 -37.06 -38.51
N GLY A 1179 0.81 -37.87 -39.28
CA GLY A 1179 1.46 -37.43 -40.53
C GLY A 1179 2.67 -36.52 -40.32
N LEU A 1180 3.45 -36.76 -39.25
CA LEU A 1180 4.72 -36.07 -39.01
C LEU A 1180 5.79 -36.55 -39.99
N SER A 1181 6.41 -35.66 -40.77
CA SER A 1181 7.45 -36.03 -41.73
C SER A 1181 8.82 -35.50 -41.30
N ILE A 1182 9.79 -36.40 -41.10
CA ILE A 1182 11.20 -36.05 -40.79
C ILE A 1182 12.09 -36.53 -41.94
N ARG A 1183 12.89 -35.65 -42.54
CA ARG A 1183 13.77 -36.02 -43.67
C ARG A 1183 15.08 -36.70 -43.24
N THR A 1184 15.52 -36.49 -42.00
CA THR A 1184 16.70 -37.14 -41.39
C THR A 1184 16.30 -38.31 -40.49
N SER A 1185 17.20 -39.27 -40.25
CA SER A 1185 16.90 -40.43 -39.38
C SER A 1185 16.54 -39.98 -37.95
N PRO A 1186 15.38 -40.38 -37.39
CA PRO A 1186 15.00 -40.02 -36.02
C PRO A 1186 15.75 -40.79 -34.92
N GLN A 1187 16.49 -41.85 -35.30
CA GLN A 1187 17.03 -42.86 -34.38
C GLN A 1187 18.11 -42.35 -33.40
N ASP A 1188 18.75 -41.22 -33.68
CA ASP A 1188 19.77 -40.64 -32.79
C ASP A 1188 19.17 -39.64 -31.76
N GLY A 1189 17.93 -39.17 -31.95
CA GLY A 1189 17.31 -38.11 -31.14
C GLY A 1189 16.06 -38.52 -30.35
N LEU A 1190 15.32 -39.54 -30.78
CA LEU A 1190 14.17 -40.13 -30.07
C LEU A 1190 14.61 -41.29 -29.18
N THR A 1191 15.60 -41.08 -28.31
CA THR A 1191 15.97 -42.05 -27.27
C THR A 1191 15.03 -41.91 -26.07
N ASP A 1192 13.76 -42.31 -26.24
CA ASP A 1192 12.87 -42.50 -25.10
C ASP A 1192 13.32 -43.73 -24.29
N GLN A 1193 13.49 -43.56 -22.98
CA GLN A 1193 13.80 -44.64 -22.03
C GLN A 1193 12.63 -45.65 -21.88
N HIS A 1194 11.48 -45.38 -22.50
CA HIS A 1194 10.24 -46.16 -22.36
C HIS A 1194 9.68 -46.77 -23.66
N GLY A 1195 10.35 -46.61 -24.81
CA GLY A 1195 9.96 -47.29 -26.06
C GLY A 1195 8.57 -46.92 -26.59
N ARG A 1196 8.09 -45.69 -26.37
CA ARG A 1196 6.71 -45.26 -26.71
C ARG A 1196 6.52 -44.81 -28.17
N TRP A 1197 7.52 -44.95 -29.03
CA TRP A 1197 7.51 -44.40 -30.38
C TRP A 1197 7.83 -45.47 -31.42
N ASP A 1198 7.07 -45.50 -32.50
CA ASP A 1198 7.36 -46.28 -33.71
C ASP A 1198 7.74 -45.33 -34.85
N THR A 1199 8.66 -45.77 -35.71
CA THR A 1199 9.14 -44.96 -36.84
C THR A 1199 9.05 -45.76 -38.13
N HIS A 1200 8.31 -45.24 -39.11
CA HIS A 1200 8.15 -45.87 -40.41
C HIS A 1200 8.78 -45.02 -41.51
N ARG A 1201 9.70 -45.60 -42.29
CA ARG A 1201 10.30 -44.89 -43.42
C ARG A 1201 9.42 -44.99 -44.66
N ARG A 1202 8.99 -43.85 -45.19
CA ARG A 1202 8.22 -43.73 -46.43
C ARG A 1202 9.09 -43.96 -47.68
N PRO A 1203 8.48 -44.31 -48.83
CA PRO A 1203 9.19 -44.48 -50.11
C PRO A 1203 9.90 -43.22 -50.60
N ASP A 1204 9.44 -42.03 -50.20
CA ASP A 1204 10.04 -40.73 -50.53
C ASP A 1204 11.27 -40.39 -49.67
N GLY A 1205 11.67 -41.31 -48.78
CA GLY A 1205 12.83 -41.18 -47.90
C GLY A 1205 12.55 -40.48 -46.57
N THR A 1206 11.34 -39.97 -46.35
CA THR A 1206 10.93 -39.35 -45.08
C THR A 1206 10.52 -40.39 -44.04
N TRP A 1207 10.56 -40.02 -42.77
CA TRP A 1207 10.14 -40.86 -41.65
C TRP A 1207 8.84 -40.33 -41.06
N ASP A 1208 7.85 -41.23 -40.93
CA ASP A 1208 6.68 -41.04 -40.07
C ASP A 1208 7.03 -41.51 -38.66
N VAL A 1209 6.66 -40.69 -37.66
CA VAL A 1209 6.77 -41.05 -36.24
C VAL A 1209 5.36 -41.21 -35.67
N HIS A 1210 5.09 -42.36 -35.09
CA HIS A 1210 3.82 -42.70 -34.45
C HIS A 1210 4.03 -42.93 -32.95
N LEU A 1211 3.11 -42.41 -32.14
CA LEU A 1211 3.06 -42.79 -30.72
C LEU A 1211 2.45 -44.18 -30.61
N LEU A 1212 3.15 -45.10 -29.93
CA LEU A 1212 2.61 -46.39 -29.54
C LEU A 1212 1.71 -46.16 -28.31
N ASP A 1213 0.40 -46.35 -28.47
CA ASP A 1213 -0.57 -46.23 -27.37
C ASP A 1213 -0.17 -47.17 -26.21
N ALA A 1214 0.38 -46.59 -25.14
CA ALA A 1214 0.37 -47.18 -23.82
C ALA A 1214 -0.73 -46.46 -23.05
N GLY A 1215 -1.72 -47.23 -22.59
CA GLY A 1215 -2.94 -46.71 -21.95
C GLY A 1215 -2.69 -45.68 -20.85
N ASP A 1216 -3.70 -44.82 -20.65
CA ASP A 1216 -3.72 -43.73 -19.66
C ASP A 1216 -3.20 -44.19 -18.29
N ASP A 1217 -1.95 -43.86 -17.95
CA ASP A 1217 -1.38 -43.82 -16.58
C ASP A 1217 -0.28 -42.75 -16.49
#